data_AF-A0A183I217-F1
#
_entry.id   AF-A0A183I217-F1
#
_cell.length_a   1.000
_cell.length_b   1.000
_cell.length_c   1.000
_cell.angle_alpha   90.00
_cell.angle_beta   90.00
_cell.angle_gamma   90.00
#
_symmetry.space_group_name_H-M   'P 1'
#
loop_
_entity.id
_entity.type
_entity.pdbx_description
1 polymer ?
#
loop_
_entity_poly.entity_id
_entity_poly.type
_entity_poly.pdbx_seq_one_letter_code
_entity_poly.pdbx_strand_id
1 'polypeptide(L)'
;MLTGYDFPRCMQLIEHIKSAPDRRTFLERLTEVHEWQPQFGKSEMARWSDVLNLCDDVLKDAVTCSSSPGAPMAIDEDQTLLADVTSVLSFTAMLFENTFTRSVYSSTDRLLNLLDSGNVEVVVETLRLLLVISKRSRFLSQHLNDIQQKKLTVRLFAIAQCWSGKLRSLKMDECCTTNVRPSTLLPIGFQTDTVNLVRSIHLDKSFAAELEHLLSGKRIEEDERASFITRLRLVRSFNTSRGRRLSIIARLLSLSILVYTRSLIEEWAMTTMLYDGLIEEITCLLLINNTSESIIDAVKTEALRTLTSIVSLGRPAKLNVVVESLGVNSYHGFLARMTRQCVDDLRCGRIGNGYTTVPFCTALFSLLYHLAGFENGGEALVSCSLTETLLAVVSCETLPLELITFVTRAVRVIDIMTSLDANGFTSCNGMNIIVHRLIFDVNICMKHLAELSVTGPTTEQCHQQRAALIKSLLNFIKRAVQDTQFADSTRHIMDGALPAALVHILTNCGFFGASLFHNAVCLITNFIYQEPSLLTSLQEKGVTTAILRAIFRQELPTSRDVIAALPNTFTALCLNDRGLKAFLDENPFDHFCDIFVSTKYIYAMKCRRNEMNEVALNLGTSFDAFLRHHPTLRENFLNSLSKMLNKLLDVASMDSPRCVMSLASCRAQAATASSSNLVVTSASPIREDETIMGGNASSDDDDDDPTSAVANMEEMHTNENESPQLDLGLSLSIVCDGNPLLPLGEYLLNIGKFLETLLTHNASPEQADIFMQSGTADKLLSLLFVRQIPLELSQSLFPQLVTNIMRFLFQHTRSSDVMDMVANRLNKFCLDMLSSCNTNEDSSKLSLLAMSSSDTSLANICAISVFCSILGSLSKTALGSNTATKTAILRFWTNEGCRLLASCNQAQRVVVWECAVLQVFNATNKCTASTQTDDIQTDEQIEETNIILKQSSVGADSVPQRTGRPKYL
;
A
#
# COMPACT_ATOMS: atom_id res chain seq x y z
N MET A 1 16.90 -9.65 38.48
CA MET A 1 15.57 -9.22 38.04
C MET A 1 15.74 -7.97 37.19
N LEU A 2 15.74 -8.15 35.87
CA LEU A 2 15.34 -7.20 34.84
C LEU A 2 15.14 -8.09 33.60
N THR A 3 13.93 -8.64 33.55
CA THR A 3 13.31 -9.33 32.40
C THR A 3 13.34 -8.36 31.21
N GLY A 4 13.83 -8.75 30.03
CA GLY A 4 13.14 -9.70 29.16
C GLY A 4 12.12 -8.94 28.29
N TYR A 5 12.61 -8.11 27.36
CA TYR A 5 11.92 -7.64 26.15
C TYR A 5 13.00 -7.20 25.15
N ASP A 6 13.28 -8.04 24.15
CA ASP A 6 14.10 -7.65 23.01
C ASP A 6 13.28 -6.74 22.09
N PHE A 7 13.24 -5.45 22.43
CA PHE A 7 12.80 -4.41 21.49
C PHE A 7 13.85 -4.25 20.37
N PRO A 8 13.44 -4.11 19.10
CA PRO A 8 14.37 -4.05 17.97
C PRO A 8 15.29 -2.84 18.10
N ARG A 9 16.57 -3.00 17.74
CA ARG A 9 17.66 -2.02 17.88
C ARG A 9 17.32 -0.58 17.43
N CYS A 10 16.35 -0.40 16.54
CA CYS A 10 15.79 0.89 16.12
C CYS A 10 15.15 1.68 17.29
N MET A 11 14.37 1.03 18.16
CA MET A 11 13.78 1.68 19.34
C MET A 11 14.84 2.13 20.34
N GLN A 12 15.92 1.36 20.49
CA GLN A 12 17.05 1.75 21.33
C GLN A 12 17.75 3.00 20.79
N LEU A 13 17.86 3.15 19.47
CA LEU A 13 18.38 4.38 18.85
C LEU A 13 17.45 5.57 19.07
N ILE A 14 16.13 5.38 18.92
CA ILE A 14 15.14 6.42 19.19
C ILE A 14 15.26 6.90 20.64
N GLU A 15 15.29 5.99 21.60
CA GLU A 15 15.45 6.32 23.02
C GLU A 15 16.83 6.91 23.33
N HIS A 16 17.88 6.47 22.64
CA HIS A 16 19.20 7.09 22.73
C HIS A 16 19.16 8.55 22.27
N ILE A 17 18.53 8.88 21.13
CA ILE A 17 18.43 10.28 20.68
C ILE A 17 17.54 11.10 21.63
N LYS A 18 16.40 10.54 22.05
CA LYS A 18 15.43 11.20 22.94
C LYS A 18 15.98 11.51 24.33
N SER A 19 16.86 10.66 24.86
CA SER A 19 17.44 10.85 26.21
C SER A 19 18.53 11.92 26.28
N ALA A 20 18.67 12.77 25.26
CA ALA A 20 19.66 13.84 25.25
C ALA A 20 19.30 14.90 26.31
N PRO A 21 20.22 15.27 27.22
CA PRO A 21 19.93 16.21 28.30
C PRO A 21 19.77 17.66 27.83
N ASP A 22 20.37 18.02 26.70
CA ASP A 22 20.37 19.35 26.13
C ASP A 22 20.44 19.32 24.59
N ARG A 23 20.15 20.47 23.97
CA ARG A 23 20.10 20.62 22.50
C ARG A 23 21.42 20.26 21.82
N ARG A 24 22.56 20.59 22.44
CA ARG A 24 23.87 20.27 21.90
C ARG A 24 24.08 18.76 21.83
N THR A 25 23.84 18.05 22.92
CA THR A 25 23.96 16.58 22.94
C THR A 25 22.95 15.94 21.97
N PHE A 26 21.75 16.50 21.84
CA PHE A 26 20.76 16.03 20.85
C PHE A 26 21.30 16.09 19.42
N LEU A 27 21.87 17.23 19.02
CA LEU A 27 22.44 17.41 17.69
C LEU A 27 23.70 16.55 17.46
N GLU A 28 24.53 16.37 18.49
CA GLU A 28 25.67 15.45 18.45
C GLU A 28 25.18 14.01 18.19
N ARG A 29 24.14 13.55 18.90
CA ARG A 29 23.52 12.22 18.69
C ARG A 29 22.84 12.08 17.33
N LEU A 30 22.19 13.13 16.81
CA LEU A 30 21.67 13.11 15.44
C LEU A 30 22.80 12.95 14.42
N THR A 31 23.91 13.65 14.65
CA THR A 31 25.08 13.62 13.77
C THR A 31 25.74 12.26 13.81
N GLU A 32 25.82 11.58 14.96
CA GLU A 32 26.34 10.21 15.09
C GLU A 32 25.65 9.20 14.16
N VAL A 33 24.38 9.44 13.81
CA VAL A 33 23.63 8.60 12.86
C VAL A 33 23.99 9.00 11.42
N HIS A 34 25.21 8.66 11.00
CA HIS A 34 25.70 8.94 9.64
C HIS A 34 25.06 8.05 8.56
N GLU A 35 24.58 6.86 8.92
CA GLU A 35 23.95 5.91 8.01
C GLU A 35 22.82 5.16 8.71
N TRP A 36 21.77 4.87 7.94
CA TRP A 36 20.68 4.00 8.40
C TRP A 36 21.22 2.60 8.64
N GLN A 37 21.23 2.18 9.92
CA GLN A 37 21.78 0.88 10.24
C GLN A 37 20.95 -0.18 9.53
N PRO A 38 21.58 -1.02 8.68
CA PRO A 38 20.82 -1.90 7.83
C PRO A 38 19.99 -2.99 8.56
N GLN A 39 20.29 -3.20 9.84
CA GLN A 39 19.60 -4.11 10.75
C GLN A 39 18.22 -3.58 11.18
N PHE A 40 17.95 -2.28 10.99
CA PHE A 40 16.70 -1.65 11.42
C PHE A 40 15.52 -1.96 10.50
N GLY A 41 15.76 -2.42 9.26
CA GLY A 41 14.71 -2.50 8.24
C GLY A 41 14.06 -1.13 7.98
N LYS A 42 12.86 -1.12 7.37
CA LYS A 42 12.06 0.11 7.29
C LYS A 42 11.33 0.33 8.62
N SER A 43 11.28 1.58 9.10
CA SER A 43 10.56 1.95 10.34
C SER A 43 9.30 2.77 10.03
N GLU A 44 8.32 2.76 10.93
CA GLU A 44 7.19 3.71 10.86
C GLU A 44 7.67 5.11 11.24
N MET A 45 7.32 6.13 10.45
CA MET A 45 7.66 7.51 10.75
C MET A 45 6.98 8.01 12.04
N ALA A 46 5.81 7.47 12.39
CA ALA A 46 5.10 7.80 13.63
C ALA A 46 5.93 7.54 14.90
N ARG A 47 6.77 6.50 14.90
CA ARG A 47 7.66 6.15 16.03
C ARG A 47 8.73 7.21 16.28
N TRP A 48 9.06 7.99 15.26
CA TRP A 48 10.05 9.07 15.32
C TRP A 48 9.42 10.43 15.67
N SER A 49 8.13 10.50 15.97
CA SER A 49 7.39 11.76 16.21
C SER A 49 8.04 12.63 17.29
N ASP A 50 8.43 12.06 18.43
CA ASP A 50 9.12 12.82 19.50
C ASP A 50 10.44 13.44 19.03
N VAL A 51 11.26 12.67 18.30
CA VAL A 51 12.52 13.15 17.73
C VAL A 51 12.26 14.22 16.66
N LEU A 52 11.24 14.02 15.83
CA LEU A 52 10.82 14.98 14.80
C LEU A 52 10.29 16.29 15.40
N ASN A 53 9.65 16.25 16.57
CA ASN A 53 9.22 17.46 17.29
C ASN A 53 10.43 18.27 17.77
N LEU A 54 11.46 17.61 18.32
CA LEU A 54 12.71 18.28 18.69
C LEU A 54 13.44 18.86 17.46
N CYS A 55 13.41 18.16 16.34
CA CYS A 55 13.89 18.68 15.05
C CYS A 55 13.06 19.90 14.61
N ASP A 56 11.73 19.89 14.75
CA ASP A 56 10.86 21.02 14.41
C ASP A 56 11.20 22.26 15.24
N ASP A 57 11.50 22.11 16.52
CA ASP A 57 11.92 23.22 17.39
C ASP A 57 13.20 23.89 16.89
N VAL A 58 14.20 23.11 16.46
CA VAL A 58 15.42 23.63 15.83
C VAL A 58 15.11 24.39 14.54
N LEU A 59 14.26 23.84 13.68
CA LEU A 59 13.85 24.49 12.42
C LEU A 59 13.01 25.75 12.68
N LYS A 60 12.18 25.74 13.71
CA LYS A 60 11.35 26.87 14.14
C LYS A 60 12.20 28.02 14.61
N ASP A 61 13.20 27.77 15.46
CA ASP A 61 14.15 28.79 15.91
C ASP A 61 14.89 29.40 14.72
N ALA A 62 15.35 28.57 13.79
CA ALA A 62 16.06 29.02 12.59
C ALA A 62 15.24 29.98 11.71
N VAL A 63 13.93 29.76 11.59
CA VAL A 63 13.02 30.61 10.77
C VAL A 63 12.37 31.75 11.55
N THR A 64 12.62 31.89 12.86
CA THR A 64 12.07 33.01 13.63
C THR A 64 12.68 34.34 13.18
N CYS A 65 11.82 35.33 12.89
CA CYS A 65 12.24 36.69 12.58
C CYS A 65 12.41 37.48 13.88
N SER A 66 13.58 38.11 14.07
CA SER A 66 13.98 38.72 15.35
C SER A 66 13.19 39.97 15.77
N SER A 67 12.38 40.60 14.89
CA SER A 67 11.70 41.86 15.27
C SER A 67 10.54 42.37 14.38
N SER A 68 10.38 41.98 13.10
CA SER A 68 9.28 42.46 12.23
C SER A 68 9.07 41.61 10.95
N PRO A 69 7.93 41.75 10.23
CA PRO A 69 7.76 41.17 8.89
C PRO A 69 8.79 41.74 7.90
N GLY A 70 9.78 40.94 7.51
CA GLY A 70 10.91 41.37 6.67
C GLY A 70 12.27 41.38 7.38
N ALA A 71 12.29 41.21 8.71
CA ALA A 71 13.51 40.99 9.47
C ALA A 71 14.19 39.68 9.05
N PRO A 72 15.53 39.61 9.12
CA PRO A 72 16.26 38.38 8.82
C PRO A 72 15.75 37.23 9.69
N MET A 73 15.68 36.05 9.08
CA MET A 73 15.54 34.83 9.84
C MET A 73 16.79 34.65 10.71
N ALA A 74 16.64 34.08 11.91
CA ALA A 74 17.76 33.85 12.82
C ALA A 74 18.93 33.12 12.13
N ILE A 75 18.64 32.19 11.20
CA ILE A 75 19.64 31.45 10.42
C ILE A 75 20.51 32.34 9.50
N ASP A 76 20.01 33.51 9.10
CA ASP A 76 20.75 34.46 8.25
C ASP A 76 21.67 35.37 9.08
N GLU A 77 21.48 35.43 10.41
CA GLU A 77 22.30 36.24 11.33
C GLU A 77 23.31 35.39 12.13
N ASP A 78 22.91 34.20 12.54
CA ASP A 78 23.71 33.31 13.38
C ASP A 78 24.27 32.12 12.58
N GLN A 79 25.59 32.13 12.36
CA GLN A 79 26.28 31.04 11.67
C GLN A 79 26.31 29.73 12.46
N THR A 80 26.12 29.77 13.79
CA THR A 80 26.12 28.55 14.60
C THR A 80 24.90 27.68 14.32
N LEU A 81 23.75 28.29 14.00
CA LEU A 81 22.52 27.59 13.61
C LEU A 81 22.63 26.84 12.28
N LEU A 82 23.60 27.18 11.42
CA LEU A 82 23.79 26.52 10.11
C LEU A 82 24.10 25.03 10.28
N ALA A 83 24.98 24.69 11.23
CA ALA A 83 25.35 23.30 11.51
C ALA A 83 24.16 22.52 12.08
N ASP A 84 23.41 23.14 13.01
CA ASP A 84 22.21 22.56 13.61
C ASP A 84 21.15 22.22 12.56
N VAL A 85 20.78 23.20 11.73
CA VAL A 85 19.75 23.04 10.69
C VAL A 85 20.19 22.02 9.65
N THR A 86 21.46 22.04 9.23
CA THR A 86 21.97 21.05 8.27
C THR A 86 21.89 19.63 8.82
N SER A 87 22.23 19.43 10.11
CA SER A 87 22.15 18.13 10.78
C SER A 87 20.70 17.63 10.85
N VAL A 88 19.76 18.50 11.20
CA VAL A 88 18.32 18.17 11.23
C VAL A 88 17.79 17.83 9.84
N LEU A 89 18.11 18.62 8.81
CA LEU A 89 17.65 18.36 7.44
C LEU A 89 18.22 17.05 6.88
N SER A 90 19.50 16.78 7.13
CA SER A 90 20.16 15.54 6.70
C SER A 90 19.56 14.31 7.39
N PHE A 91 19.37 14.37 8.71
CA PHE A 91 18.73 13.30 9.48
C PHE A 91 17.28 13.06 9.02
N THR A 92 16.51 14.14 8.82
CA THR A 92 15.13 14.05 8.31
C THR A 92 15.09 13.41 6.92
N ALA A 93 16.05 13.73 6.05
CA ALA A 93 16.13 13.13 4.72
C ALA A 93 16.38 11.61 4.81
N MET A 94 17.31 11.19 5.67
CA MET A 94 17.58 9.77 5.95
C MET A 94 16.34 9.06 6.50
N LEU A 95 15.56 9.69 7.40
CA LEU A 95 14.29 9.14 7.87
C LEU A 95 13.30 8.97 6.71
N PHE A 96 13.12 9.97 5.86
CA PHE A 96 12.21 9.85 4.71
C PHE A 96 12.60 8.71 3.76
N GLU A 97 13.89 8.44 3.58
CA GLU A 97 14.36 7.32 2.76
C GLU A 97 14.04 5.95 3.35
N ASN A 98 14.04 5.82 4.67
CA ASN A 98 13.98 4.53 5.37
C ASN A 98 12.71 4.30 6.19
N THR A 99 11.73 5.21 6.11
CA THR A 99 10.44 5.08 6.81
C THR A 99 9.23 5.03 5.89
N PHE A 100 8.12 4.48 6.39
CA PHE A 100 6.79 4.50 5.78
C PHE A 100 5.80 5.29 6.66
N THR A 101 4.54 5.47 6.24
CA THR A 101 3.53 6.35 6.90
C THR A 101 3.98 7.81 7.07
N ARG A 102 4.47 8.39 5.97
CA ARG A 102 5.12 9.72 5.99
C ARG A 102 4.19 10.91 6.21
N SER A 103 2.87 10.69 6.25
CA SER A 103 1.86 11.74 6.46
C SER A 103 1.93 12.42 7.83
N VAL A 104 2.66 11.83 8.79
CA VAL A 104 2.83 12.37 10.16
C VAL A 104 3.75 13.59 10.19
N TYR A 105 4.59 13.79 9.17
CA TYR A 105 5.54 14.91 9.14
C TYR A 105 4.83 16.27 8.96
N SER A 106 5.02 17.20 9.89
CA SER A 106 4.32 18.50 9.93
C SER A 106 5.20 19.75 9.78
N SER A 107 6.53 19.60 9.64
CA SER A 107 7.46 20.74 9.59
C SER A 107 7.58 21.44 8.23
N THR A 108 6.68 21.17 7.28
CA THR A 108 6.78 21.70 5.91
C THR A 108 6.73 23.23 5.85
N ASP A 109 5.98 23.89 6.73
CA ASP A 109 5.96 25.36 6.79
C ASP A 109 7.34 25.95 7.11
N ARG A 110 8.14 25.25 7.92
CA ARG A 110 9.53 25.64 8.21
C ARG A 110 10.39 25.49 6.98
N LEU A 111 10.27 24.38 6.25
CA LEU A 111 10.98 24.14 4.99
C LEU A 111 10.67 25.22 3.94
N LEU A 112 9.40 25.63 3.83
CA LEU A 112 9.00 26.71 2.90
C LEU A 112 9.65 28.05 3.24
N ASN A 113 9.76 28.38 4.53
CA ASN A 113 10.43 29.61 4.96
C ASN A 113 11.95 29.54 4.74
N LEU A 114 12.58 28.38 4.95
CA LEU A 114 14.02 28.21 4.69
C LEU A 114 14.39 28.42 3.22
N LEU A 115 13.47 28.16 2.27
CA LEU A 115 13.69 28.49 0.85
C LEU A 115 13.82 29.99 0.58
N ASP A 116 13.34 30.86 1.48
CA ASP A 116 13.46 32.31 1.39
C ASP A 116 14.76 32.86 2.05
N SER A 117 15.59 31.98 2.64
CA SER A 117 16.88 32.35 3.27
C SER A 117 17.85 33.02 2.29
N GLY A 118 18.62 33.98 2.80
CA GLY A 118 19.74 34.59 2.08
C GLY A 118 20.93 33.65 1.88
N ASN A 119 21.07 32.63 2.72
CA ASN A 119 22.15 31.65 2.65
C ASN A 119 21.83 30.53 1.65
N VAL A 120 22.59 30.47 0.56
CA VAL A 120 22.42 29.45 -0.49
C VAL A 120 22.66 28.02 0.01
N GLU A 121 23.49 27.82 1.04
CA GLU A 121 23.77 26.50 1.60
C GLU A 121 22.53 25.92 2.31
N VAL A 122 21.84 26.73 3.12
CA VAL A 122 20.56 26.36 3.76
C VAL A 122 19.52 25.97 2.72
N VAL A 123 19.44 26.75 1.63
CA VAL A 123 18.50 26.49 0.53
C VAL A 123 18.83 25.17 -0.16
N VAL A 124 20.11 24.89 -0.43
CA VAL A 124 20.54 23.62 -1.03
C VAL A 124 20.16 22.44 -0.14
N GLU A 125 20.45 22.50 1.17
CA GLU A 125 20.13 21.40 2.09
C GLU A 125 18.61 21.21 2.26
N THR A 126 17.85 22.31 2.26
CA THR A 126 16.38 22.25 2.25
C THR A 126 15.86 21.59 0.98
N LEU A 127 16.43 21.94 -0.19
CA LEU A 127 16.08 21.32 -1.47
C LEU A 127 16.49 19.84 -1.53
N ARG A 128 17.59 19.42 -0.89
CA ARG A 128 17.97 18.00 -0.82
C ARG A 128 16.91 17.18 -0.08
N LEU A 129 16.42 17.67 1.06
CA LEU A 129 15.32 17.05 1.78
C LEU A 129 14.06 17.01 0.90
N LEU A 130 13.66 18.13 0.31
CA LEU A 130 12.49 18.18 -0.57
C LEU A 130 12.59 17.23 -1.77
N LEU A 131 13.78 17.05 -2.34
CA LEU A 131 14.04 16.08 -3.42
C LEU A 131 13.82 14.64 -2.95
N VAL A 132 14.28 14.30 -1.75
CA VAL A 132 14.02 12.97 -1.15
C VAL A 132 12.52 12.77 -0.95
N ILE A 133 11.83 13.76 -0.38
CA ILE A 133 10.38 13.72 -0.16
C ILE A 133 9.64 13.53 -1.49
N SER A 134 9.98 14.31 -2.52
CA SER A 134 9.31 14.27 -3.83
C SER A 134 9.55 12.96 -4.58
N LYS A 135 10.74 12.37 -4.44
CA LYS A 135 11.11 11.14 -5.16
C LYS A 135 10.55 9.88 -4.50
N ARG A 136 10.49 9.85 -3.16
CA ARG A 136 10.12 8.66 -2.38
C ARG A 136 8.63 8.59 -2.03
N SER A 137 7.88 9.65 -2.29
CA SER A 137 6.47 9.72 -1.92
C SER A 137 5.71 10.77 -2.73
N ARG A 138 4.38 10.65 -2.77
CA ARG A 138 3.49 11.71 -3.24
C ARG A 138 3.17 12.75 -2.15
N PHE A 139 3.98 12.83 -1.09
CA PHE A 139 3.71 13.70 0.06
C PHE A 139 3.50 15.16 -0.33
N LEU A 140 4.35 15.70 -1.21
CA LEU A 140 4.23 17.09 -1.64
C LEU A 140 2.96 17.36 -2.46
N SER A 141 2.43 16.37 -3.17
CA SER A 141 1.25 16.52 -4.04
C SER A 141 -0.07 16.06 -3.42
N GLN A 142 -0.03 15.22 -2.37
CA GLN A 142 -1.23 14.65 -1.73
C GLN A 142 -1.43 15.08 -0.27
N HIS A 143 -0.35 15.40 0.46
CA HIS A 143 -0.45 15.72 1.90
C HIS A 143 -0.31 17.21 2.21
N LEU A 144 0.30 18.00 1.33
CA LEU A 144 0.29 19.46 1.47
C LEU A 144 -1.05 20.04 1.06
N ASN A 145 -1.48 21.08 1.76
CA ASN A 145 -2.67 21.85 1.36
C ASN A 145 -2.39 22.72 0.12
N ASP A 146 -3.44 23.13 -0.60
CA ASP A 146 -3.31 23.89 -1.85
C ASP A 146 -2.48 25.18 -1.72
N ILE A 147 -2.55 25.84 -0.56
CA ILE A 147 -1.78 27.05 -0.28
C ILE A 147 -0.29 26.74 -0.19
N GLN A 148 0.10 25.70 0.56
CA GLN A 148 1.47 25.23 0.69
C GLN A 148 2.02 24.72 -0.65
N GLN A 149 1.21 23.99 -1.41
CA GLN A 149 1.57 23.53 -2.75
C GLN A 149 1.90 24.71 -3.67
N LYS A 150 1.03 25.73 -3.71
CA LYS A 150 1.26 26.94 -4.51
C LYS A 150 2.54 27.67 -4.07
N LYS A 151 2.71 27.87 -2.75
CA LYS A 151 3.89 28.53 -2.17
C LYS A 151 5.20 27.80 -2.51
N LEU A 152 5.18 26.46 -2.48
CA LEU A 152 6.30 25.62 -2.85
C LEU A 152 6.64 25.77 -4.34
N THR A 153 5.64 25.58 -5.21
CA THR A 153 5.82 25.67 -6.66
C THR A 153 6.37 27.01 -7.08
N VAL A 154 5.86 28.12 -6.53
CA VAL A 154 6.34 29.48 -6.82
C VAL A 154 7.82 29.65 -6.46
N ARG A 155 8.24 29.22 -5.26
CA ARG A 155 9.64 29.31 -4.80
C ARG A 155 10.56 28.44 -5.65
N LEU A 156 10.17 27.20 -5.92
CA LEU A 156 10.94 26.28 -6.76
C LEU A 156 11.09 26.83 -8.19
N PHE A 157 10.03 27.37 -8.77
CA PHE A 157 10.05 27.96 -10.10
C PHE A 157 10.97 29.19 -10.15
N ALA A 158 10.90 30.06 -9.13
CA ALA A 158 11.82 31.18 -8.99
C ALA A 158 13.29 30.73 -8.92
N ILE A 159 13.60 29.67 -8.15
CA ILE A 159 14.94 29.06 -8.07
C ILE A 159 15.37 28.48 -9.42
N ALA A 160 14.50 27.75 -10.11
CA ALA A 160 14.81 27.15 -11.42
C ALA A 160 15.04 28.21 -12.51
N GLN A 161 14.25 29.28 -12.50
CA GLN A 161 14.22 30.33 -13.54
C GLN A 161 15.10 31.54 -13.26
N CYS A 162 15.77 31.61 -12.11
CA CYS A 162 16.67 32.73 -11.80
C CYS A 162 17.82 32.91 -12.81
N TRP A 163 18.05 31.92 -13.68
CA TRP A 163 19.05 31.91 -14.75
C TRP A 163 18.50 32.30 -16.14
N SER A 164 17.25 32.77 -16.22
CA SER A 164 16.61 33.16 -17.49
C SER A 164 17.06 34.56 -17.98
N GLY A 165 16.64 34.94 -19.19
CA GLY A 165 16.92 36.27 -19.76
C GLY A 165 18.40 36.47 -20.13
N LYS A 166 19.01 37.59 -19.71
CA LYS A 166 20.42 37.90 -20.01
C LYS A 166 21.40 36.88 -19.43
N LEU A 167 21.00 36.20 -18.35
CA LEU A 167 21.79 35.15 -17.69
C LEU A 167 21.89 33.86 -18.50
N ARG A 168 20.98 33.64 -19.47
CA ARG A 168 21.07 32.50 -20.40
C ARG A 168 22.32 32.57 -21.30
N SER A 169 22.93 33.75 -21.44
CA SER A 169 24.20 33.88 -22.16
C SER A 169 25.41 33.34 -21.40
N LEU A 170 25.30 33.15 -20.08
CA LEU A 170 26.33 32.59 -19.20
C LEU A 170 26.07 31.10 -18.99
N LYS A 171 26.94 30.25 -19.52
CA LYS A 171 26.79 28.80 -19.40
C LYS A 171 27.11 28.32 -17.98
N MET A 172 26.43 27.26 -17.54
CA MET A 172 26.59 26.75 -16.17
C MET A 172 28.01 26.17 -15.92
N ASP A 173 28.64 25.56 -16.92
CA ASP A 173 30.00 25.01 -16.85
C ASP A 173 31.08 26.09 -16.79
N GLU A 174 30.88 27.23 -17.46
CA GLU A 174 31.75 28.42 -17.35
C GLU A 174 31.78 28.96 -15.91
N CYS A 175 30.65 28.88 -15.19
CA CYS A 175 30.55 29.35 -13.81
C CYS A 175 31.31 28.46 -12.82
N CYS A 176 31.58 27.20 -13.18
CA CYS A 176 32.38 26.26 -12.39
C CYS A 176 33.89 26.43 -12.61
N THR A 177 34.30 26.96 -13.78
CA THR A 177 35.70 26.98 -14.25
C THR A 177 36.32 28.37 -14.29
N THR A 178 35.53 29.41 -14.58
CA THR A 178 36.00 30.79 -14.74
C THR A 178 35.53 31.70 -13.61
N ASN A 179 36.27 32.78 -13.37
CA ASN A 179 35.86 33.82 -12.43
C ASN A 179 34.91 34.80 -13.13
N VAL A 180 33.62 34.55 -12.99
CA VAL A 180 32.56 35.43 -13.47
C VAL A 180 32.30 36.54 -12.45
N ARG A 181 32.25 37.80 -12.90
CA ARG A 181 31.98 38.95 -12.03
C ARG A 181 30.47 39.15 -11.85
N PRO A 182 29.96 39.43 -10.64
CA PRO A 182 28.52 39.62 -10.40
C PRO A 182 27.89 40.79 -11.15
N SER A 183 28.68 41.74 -11.65
CA SER A 183 28.19 42.86 -12.48
C SER A 183 27.52 42.40 -13.77
N THR A 184 27.81 41.18 -14.26
CA THR A 184 27.13 40.59 -15.41
C THR A 184 25.70 40.14 -15.11
N LEU A 185 25.37 39.98 -13.82
CA LEU A 185 24.05 39.52 -13.36
C LEU A 185 23.08 40.70 -13.11
N LEU A 186 23.58 41.94 -13.17
CA LEU A 186 22.81 43.17 -12.99
C LEU A 186 22.42 43.79 -14.35
N PRO A 187 21.32 44.55 -14.43
CA PRO A 187 20.37 44.88 -13.36
C PRO A 187 19.32 43.79 -13.11
N ILE A 188 18.82 43.70 -11.87
CA ILE A 188 17.67 42.87 -11.51
C ILE A 188 16.40 43.71 -11.64
N GLY A 189 15.46 43.30 -12.49
CA GLY A 189 14.15 43.94 -12.62
C GLY A 189 13.06 43.21 -11.85
N PHE A 190 12.19 43.93 -11.14
CA PHE A 190 10.99 43.35 -10.50
C PHE A 190 9.78 44.26 -10.69
N GLN A 191 8.60 43.66 -10.76
CA GLN A 191 7.35 44.38 -11.02
C GLN A 191 6.61 44.74 -9.72
N THR A 192 6.16 45.98 -9.65
CA THR A 192 5.16 46.51 -8.69
C THR A 192 4.06 47.19 -9.52
N ASP A 193 3.42 48.25 -9.03
CA ASP A 193 2.63 49.18 -9.86
C ASP A 193 3.45 49.78 -11.03
N THR A 194 4.79 49.81 -10.89
CA THR A 194 5.74 50.16 -11.94
C THR A 194 6.91 49.16 -12.00
N VAL A 195 7.62 49.12 -13.14
CA VAL A 195 8.82 48.27 -13.31
C VAL A 195 10.01 48.92 -12.60
N ASN A 196 10.56 48.25 -11.59
CA ASN A 196 11.75 48.70 -10.85
C ASN A 196 13.00 47.97 -11.34
N LEU A 197 14.14 48.67 -11.36
CA LEU A 197 15.44 48.11 -11.77
C LEU A 197 16.50 48.37 -10.70
N VAL A 198 17.03 47.31 -10.11
CA VAL A 198 18.17 47.36 -9.18
C VAL A 198 19.47 47.26 -9.97
N ARG A 199 20.26 48.33 -9.98
CA ARG A 199 21.51 48.43 -10.76
C ARG A 199 22.78 48.21 -9.93
N SER A 200 22.69 48.26 -8.61
CA SER A 200 23.79 48.05 -7.67
C SER A 200 23.27 47.39 -6.40
N ILE A 201 24.06 46.49 -5.83
CA ILE A 201 23.77 45.73 -4.60
C ILE A 201 24.88 46.05 -3.59
N HIS A 202 24.49 46.33 -2.34
CA HIS A 202 25.38 46.66 -1.24
C HIS A 202 25.68 45.40 -0.42
N LEU A 203 26.80 44.73 -0.75
CA LEU A 203 27.23 43.51 -0.08
C LEU A 203 27.54 43.70 1.41
N ASP A 204 27.77 44.94 1.86
CA ASP A 204 28.11 45.30 3.24
C ASP A 204 26.90 45.20 4.20
N LYS A 205 25.66 45.19 3.68
CA LYS A 205 24.42 45.04 4.48
C LYS A 205 24.03 43.57 4.59
N SER A 206 23.32 43.17 5.65
CA SER A 206 22.72 41.83 5.73
C SER A 206 21.71 41.61 4.59
N PHE A 207 21.46 40.34 4.23
CA PHE A 207 20.53 39.99 3.14
C PHE A 207 19.14 40.58 3.37
N ALA A 208 18.62 40.43 4.59
CA ALA A 208 17.28 40.92 4.93
C ALA A 208 17.21 42.45 5.01
N ALA A 209 18.23 43.12 5.56
CA ALA A 209 18.24 44.58 5.61
C ALA A 209 18.28 45.20 4.19
N GLU A 210 18.98 44.55 3.26
CA GLU A 210 18.98 44.95 1.85
C GLU A 210 17.65 44.64 1.16
N LEU A 211 17.07 43.46 1.41
CA LEU A 211 15.76 43.07 0.89
C LEU A 211 14.67 44.04 1.37
N GLU A 212 14.60 44.32 2.67
CA GLU A 212 13.65 45.26 3.26
C GLU A 212 13.84 46.66 2.67
N HIS A 213 15.07 47.16 2.58
CA HIS A 213 15.34 48.46 1.95
C HIS A 213 14.87 48.54 0.49
N LEU A 214 14.97 47.45 -0.28
CA LEU A 214 14.55 47.43 -1.69
C LEU A 214 13.04 47.28 -1.86
N LEU A 215 12.36 46.65 -0.90
CA LEU A 215 10.92 46.35 -0.93
C LEU A 215 10.06 47.26 -0.04
N SER A 216 10.66 48.09 0.82
CA SER A 216 9.92 48.92 1.80
C SER A 216 8.88 49.81 1.11
N GLY A 217 7.63 49.72 1.57
CA GLY A 217 6.52 50.53 1.04
C GLY A 217 5.96 50.09 -0.32
N LYS A 218 6.39 48.95 -0.87
CA LYS A 218 5.93 48.45 -2.18
C LYS A 218 5.05 47.21 -2.02
N ARG A 219 3.94 47.14 -2.77
CA ARG A 219 3.13 45.92 -2.91
C ARG A 219 3.68 45.10 -4.07
N ILE A 220 4.01 43.84 -3.80
CA ILE A 220 4.61 42.91 -4.75
C ILE A 220 3.86 41.59 -4.63
N GLU A 221 3.48 41.01 -5.76
CA GLU A 221 2.88 39.68 -5.81
C GLU A 221 3.88 38.61 -5.33
N GLU A 222 3.38 37.50 -4.80
CA GLU A 222 4.25 36.47 -4.20
C GLU A 222 5.25 35.90 -5.22
N ASP A 223 4.84 35.74 -6.48
CA ASP A 223 5.66 35.22 -7.58
C ASP A 223 6.83 36.15 -7.91
N GLU A 224 6.55 37.44 -8.05
CA GLU A 224 7.58 38.47 -8.27
C GLU A 224 8.51 38.62 -7.06
N ARG A 225 7.96 38.51 -5.84
CA ARG A 225 8.75 38.55 -4.61
C ARG A 225 9.73 37.36 -4.54
N ALA A 226 9.27 36.14 -4.80
CA ALA A 226 10.11 34.94 -4.79
C ALA A 226 11.19 35.00 -5.88
N SER A 227 10.84 35.47 -7.07
CA SER A 227 11.77 35.73 -8.17
C SER A 227 12.84 36.75 -7.81
N PHE A 228 12.46 37.83 -7.12
CA PHE A 228 13.39 38.86 -6.67
C PHE A 228 14.34 38.36 -5.58
N ILE A 229 13.82 37.69 -4.54
CA ILE A 229 14.61 37.09 -3.44
C ILE A 229 15.68 36.16 -4.02
N THR A 230 15.28 35.27 -4.94
CA THR A 230 16.20 34.31 -5.55
C THR A 230 17.29 35.00 -6.38
N ARG A 231 16.94 36.02 -7.17
CA ARG A 231 17.92 36.77 -7.97
C ARG A 231 18.87 37.58 -7.10
N LEU A 232 18.39 38.19 -6.02
CA LEU A 232 19.22 38.89 -5.04
C LEU A 232 20.21 37.93 -4.39
N ARG A 233 19.74 36.75 -3.95
CA ARG A 233 20.58 35.69 -3.38
C ARG A 233 21.65 35.24 -4.37
N LEU A 234 21.27 35.01 -5.63
CA LEU A 234 22.18 34.63 -6.71
C LEU A 234 23.32 35.64 -6.88
N VAL A 235 23.03 36.94 -6.93
CA VAL A 235 24.07 37.96 -7.11
C VAL A 235 25.04 38.00 -5.94
N ARG A 236 24.54 37.82 -4.70
CA ARG A 236 25.38 37.82 -3.51
C ARG A 236 26.27 36.57 -3.43
N SER A 237 25.73 35.39 -3.73
CA SER A 237 26.48 34.12 -3.71
C SER A 237 27.51 34.02 -4.84
N PHE A 238 27.28 34.68 -5.98
CA PHE A 238 28.13 34.56 -7.18
C PHE A 238 29.57 35.07 -7.02
N ASN A 239 29.82 35.91 -6.00
CA ASN A 239 31.13 36.45 -5.68
C ASN A 239 32.17 35.36 -5.38
N THR A 240 31.73 34.18 -4.91
CA THR A 240 32.62 33.08 -4.52
C THR A 240 32.46 31.88 -5.46
N SER A 241 33.55 31.13 -5.68
CA SER A 241 33.50 29.88 -6.46
C SER A 241 32.51 28.87 -5.85
N ARG A 242 32.53 28.72 -4.52
CA ARG A 242 31.58 27.87 -3.77
C ARG A 242 30.13 28.31 -3.99
N GLY A 243 29.84 29.60 -3.84
CA GLY A 243 28.49 30.13 -4.00
C GLY A 243 27.93 29.97 -5.41
N ARG A 244 28.74 30.14 -6.46
CA ARG A 244 28.34 29.84 -7.85
C ARG A 244 27.91 28.39 -8.04
N ARG A 245 28.72 27.45 -7.53
CA ARG A 245 28.45 26.01 -7.63
C ARG A 245 27.23 25.58 -6.82
N LEU A 246 27.05 26.14 -5.61
CA LEU A 246 25.83 25.94 -4.80
C LEU A 246 24.59 26.49 -5.52
N SER A 247 24.68 27.63 -6.21
CA SER A 247 23.57 28.16 -7.00
C SER A 247 23.20 27.26 -8.19
N ILE A 248 24.18 26.61 -8.83
CA ILE A 248 23.93 25.59 -9.86
C ILE A 248 23.25 24.37 -9.24
N ILE A 249 23.75 23.88 -8.11
CA ILE A 249 23.13 22.75 -7.36
C ILE A 249 21.68 23.07 -6.99
N ALA A 250 21.41 24.26 -6.44
CA ALA A 250 20.05 24.69 -6.10
C ALA A 250 19.12 24.70 -7.33
N ARG A 251 19.63 25.18 -8.47
CA ARG A 251 18.89 25.15 -9.74
C ARG A 251 18.57 23.71 -10.17
N LEU A 252 19.56 22.82 -10.19
CA LEU A 252 19.40 21.41 -10.58
C LEU A 252 18.41 20.67 -9.66
N LEU A 253 18.53 20.84 -8.34
CA LEU A 253 17.60 20.26 -7.36
C LEU A 253 16.18 20.77 -7.59
N SER A 254 15.99 22.08 -7.77
CA SER A 254 14.67 22.67 -8.01
C SER A 254 14.01 22.12 -9.28
N LEU A 255 14.76 21.96 -10.37
CA LEU A 255 14.29 21.36 -11.61
C LEU A 255 13.81 19.92 -11.37
N SER A 256 14.61 19.12 -10.64
CA SER A 256 14.25 17.74 -10.32
C SER A 256 12.99 17.63 -9.45
N ILE A 257 12.87 18.46 -8.41
CA ILE A 257 11.68 18.48 -7.55
C ILE A 257 10.45 18.83 -8.38
N LEU A 258 10.51 19.90 -9.19
CA LEU A 258 9.40 20.32 -10.05
C LEU A 258 8.98 19.21 -11.03
N VAL A 259 9.94 18.47 -11.57
CA VAL A 259 9.67 17.31 -12.45
C VAL A 259 8.97 16.18 -11.69
N TYR A 260 9.42 15.83 -10.48
CA TYR A 260 8.77 14.81 -9.67
C TYR A 260 7.39 15.26 -9.16
N THR A 261 7.19 16.55 -8.92
CA THR A 261 5.90 17.15 -8.55
C THR A 261 5.14 17.71 -9.75
N ARG A 262 5.27 17.07 -10.93
CA ARG A 262 4.63 17.53 -12.18
C ARG A 262 3.11 17.75 -12.09
N SER A 263 2.42 17.05 -11.19
CA SER A 263 0.99 17.22 -10.96
C SER A 263 0.61 18.61 -10.42
N LEU A 264 1.58 19.35 -9.87
CA LEU A 264 1.37 20.68 -9.30
C LEU A 264 1.64 21.81 -10.30
N ILE A 265 2.02 21.49 -11.55
CA ILE A 265 2.53 22.45 -12.52
C ILE A 265 1.76 22.33 -13.83
N GLU A 266 1.40 23.46 -14.42
CA GLU A 266 0.81 23.51 -15.75
C GLU A 266 1.82 23.11 -16.84
N GLU A 267 1.35 22.42 -17.88
CA GLU A 267 2.23 21.82 -18.89
C GLU A 267 3.09 22.84 -19.68
N TRP A 268 2.55 24.03 -19.95
CA TRP A 268 3.28 25.09 -20.63
C TRP A 268 4.42 25.65 -19.77
N ALA A 269 4.23 25.73 -18.45
CA ALA A 269 5.22 26.22 -17.51
C ALA A 269 6.39 25.22 -17.42
N MET A 270 6.08 23.92 -17.40
CA MET A 270 7.08 22.85 -17.49
C MET A 270 7.89 22.91 -18.79
N THR A 271 7.22 23.16 -19.91
CA THR A 271 7.88 23.27 -21.23
C THR A 271 8.79 24.49 -21.32
N THR A 272 8.37 25.61 -20.73
CA THR A 272 9.18 26.83 -20.63
C THR A 272 10.42 26.63 -19.77
N MET A 273 10.26 25.93 -18.65
CA MET A 273 11.34 25.58 -17.74
C MET A 273 12.35 24.62 -18.40
N LEU A 274 11.87 23.59 -19.10
CA LEU A 274 12.67 22.59 -19.84
C LEU A 274 12.89 23.01 -21.30
N TYR A 275 13.42 24.22 -21.49
CA TYR A 275 13.70 24.81 -22.79
C TYR A 275 14.74 24.00 -23.61
N ASP A 276 14.84 24.33 -24.90
CA ASP A 276 15.77 23.66 -25.82
C ASP A 276 17.21 24.13 -25.59
N GLY A 277 18.15 23.19 -25.40
CA GLY A 277 19.53 23.47 -24.99
C GLY A 277 19.83 23.20 -23.51
N LEU A 278 18.81 23.07 -22.65
CA LEU A 278 19.03 22.83 -21.21
C LEU A 278 19.73 21.48 -20.94
N ILE A 279 19.38 20.43 -21.68
CA ILE A 279 19.94 19.08 -21.48
C ILE A 279 21.43 19.08 -21.84
N GLU A 280 21.79 19.77 -22.90
CA GLU A 280 23.15 19.96 -23.38
C GLU A 280 23.96 20.76 -22.37
N GLU A 281 23.42 21.85 -21.82
CA GLU A 281 24.04 22.63 -20.75
C GLU A 281 24.30 21.77 -19.50
N ILE A 282 23.34 20.94 -19.07
CA ILE A 282 23.49 20.04 -17.93
C ILE A 282 24.55 18.96 -18.24
N THR A 283 24.60 18.47 -19.48
CA THR A 283 25.58 17.46 -19.91
C THR A 283 27.01 18.01 -19.89
N CYS A 284 27.21 19.27 -20.26
CA CYS A 284 28.52 19.93 -20.18
C CYS A 284 29.10 19.95 -18.74
N LEU A 285 28.24 20.01 -17.70
CA LEU A 285 28.69 19.96 -16.30
C LEU A 285 29.41 18.64 -15.97
N LEU A 286 29.05 17.55 -16.64
CA LEU A 286 29.65 16.23 -16.42
C LEU A 286 31.08 16.14 -16.96
N LEU A 287 31.40 16.95 -17.98
CA LEU A 287 32.68 16.97 -18.68
C LEU A 287 33.75 17.85 -18.01
N ILE A 288 33.44 18.47 -16.86
CA ILE A 288 34.40 19.31 -16.13
C ILE A 288 35.55 18.46 -15.59
N ASN A 289 36.79 18.79 -15.97
CA ASN A 289 37.99 17.99 -15.65
C ASN A 289 38.50 18.14 -14.20
N ASN A 290 38.06 19.15 -13.46
CA ASN A 290 38.59 19.46 -12.13
C ASN A 290 37.89 18.64 -11.03
N THR A 291 38.36 17.41 -10.79
CA THR A 291 37.72 16.42 -9.90
C THR A 291 38.20 16.44 -8.45
N SER A 292 39.20 17.25 -8.09
CA SER A 292 39.76 17.30 -6.73
C SER A 292 38.90 18.06 -5.73
N GLU A 293 37.92 18.85 -6.20
CA GLU A 293 37.02 19.61 -5.34
C GLU A 293 35.69 18.84 -5.11
N SER A 294 35.39 18.49 -3.86
CA SER A 294 34.18 17.73 -3.48
C SER A 294 32.86 18.36 -3.98
N ILE A 295 32.82 19.69 -4.07
CA ILE A 295 31.64 20.41 -4.58
C ILE A 295 31.43 20.21 -6.09
N ILE A 296 32.48 19.96 -6.88
CA ILE A 296 32.31 19.65 -8.31
C ILE A 296 31.72 18.25 -8.48
N ASP A 297 32.11 17.30 -7.64
CA ASP A 297 31.47 15.98 -7.59
C ASP A 297 29.98 16.08 -7.25
N ALA A 298 29.62 16.96 -6.29
CA ALA A 298 28.23 17.26 -5.99
C ALA A 298 27.48 17.86 -7.19
N VAL A 299 28.08 18.80 -7.93
CA VAL A 299 27.50 19.37 -9.16
C VAL A 299 27.25 18.27 -10.20
N LYS A 300 28.22 17.39 -10.44
CA LYS A 300 28.08 16.28 -11.40
C LYS A 300 27.02 15.27 -10.97
N THR A 301 26.96 14.98 -9.67
CA THR A 301 25.94 14.10 -9.09
C THR A 301 24.54 14.67 -9.29
N GLU A 302 24.33 15.95 -9.00
CA GLU A 302 23.04 16.59 -9.23
C GLU A 302 22.71 16.72 -10.72
N ALA A 303 23.69 16.94 -11.59
CA ALA A 303 23.46 16.95 -13.04
C ALA A 303 22.92 15.60 -13.53
N LEU A 304 23.50 14.47 -13.09
CA LEU A 304 22.98 13.14 -13.38
C LEU A 304 21.57 12.92 -12.82
N ARG A 305 21.30 13.37 -11.59
CA ARG A 305 19.95 13.27 -10.98
C ARG A 305 18.92 14.09 -11.75
N THR A 306 19.29 15.28 -12.21
CA THR A 306 18.40 16.12 -13.04
C THR A 306 18.12 15.49 -14.39
N LEU A 307 19.14 14.96 -15.08
CA LEU A 307 18.93 14.19 -16.32
C LEU A 307 18.03 12.98 -16.07
N THR A 308 18.24 12.26 -14.96
CA THR A 308 17.39 11.12 -14.56
C THR A 308 15.94 11.55 -14.38
N SER A 309 15.69 12.67 -13.69
CA SER A 309 14.34 13.21 -13.51
C SER A 309 13.70 13.59 -14.85
N ILE A 310 14.44 14.22 -15.77
CA ILE A 310 13.94 14.57 -17.11
C ILE A 310 13.58 13.31 -17.91
N VAL A 311 14.42 12.26 -17.87
CA VAL A 311 14.14 10.97 -18.52
C VAL A 311 12.86 10.36 -17.94
N SER A 312 12.66 10.44 -16.61
CA SER A 312 11.45 9.90 -15.95
C SER A 312 10.14 10.56 -16.38
N LEU A 313 10.17 11.72 -17.05
CA LEU A 313 8.97 12.32 -17.65
C LEU A 313 8.39 11.48 -18.78
N GLY A 314 9.20 10.62 -19.42
CA GLY A 314 8.77 9.79 -20.54
C GLY A 314 8.48 10.56 -21.83
N ARG A 315 9.06 11.76 -22.00
CA ARG A 315 8.93 12.55 -23.24
C ARG A 315 9.98 12.10 -24.27
N PRO A 316 9.60 11.46 -25.39
CA PRO A 316 10.56 10.85 -26.32
C PRO A 316 11.58 11.83 -26.91
N ALA A 317 11.13 13.04 -27.26
CA ALA A 317 12.01 14.08 -27.81
C ALA A 317 13.13 14.48 -26.84
N LYS A 318 12.82 14.66 -25.55
CA LYS A 318 13.82 15.01 -24.53
C LYS A 318 14.72 13.82 -24.21
N LEU A 319 14.18 12.60 -24.20
CA LEU A 319 14.97 11.38 -24.03
C LEU A 319 16.03 11.22 -25.13
N ASN A 320 15.65 11.42 -26.39
CA ASN A 320 16.59 11.32 -27.52
C ASN A 320 17.74 12.33 -27.38
N VAL A 321 17.45 13.57 -26.97
CA VAL A 321 18.49 14.58 -26.72
C VAL A 321 19.44 14.14 -25.60
N VAL A 322 18.95 13.50 -24.53
CA VAL A 322 19.80 12.93 -23.46
C VAL A 322 20.70 11.82 -24.02
N VAL A 323 20.13 10.90 -24.81
CA VAL A 323 20.85 9.79 -25.45
C VAL A 323 21.98 10.30 -26.35
N GLU A 324 21.69 11.30 -27.19
CA GLU A 324 22.67 11.92 -28.08
C GLU A 324 23.75 12.69 -27.32
N SER A 325 23.35 13.54 -26.36
CA SER A 325 24.27 14.42 -25.61
C SER A 325 25.26 13.63 -24.76
N LEU A 326 24.83 12.53 -24.14
CA LEU A 326 25.70 11.65 -23.35
C LEU A 326 26.47 10.64 -24.21
N GLY A 327 26.19 10.58 -25.51
CA GLY A 327 26.76 9.60 -26.43
C GLY A 327 26.41 8.16 -26.06
N VAL A 328 25.20 7.90 -25.56
CA VAL A 328 24.79 6.58 -25.06
C VAL A 328 24.87 5.51 -26.14
N ASN A 329 24.65 5.88 -27.41
CA ASN A 329 24.74 4.97 -28.57
C ASN A 329 26.18 4.59 -28.95
N SER A 330 27.20 5.06 -28.22
CA SER A 330 28.60 4.85 -28.55
C SER A 330 29.34 4.18 -27.40
N TYR A 331 30.14 3.17 -27.73
CA TYR A 331 31.06 2.54 -26.79
C TYR A 331 32.01 3.56 -26.12
N HIS A 332 32.42 4.61 -26.83
CA HIS A 332 33.29 5.67 -26.33
C HIS A 332 32.52 6.88 -25.75
N GLY A 333 31.19 6.80 -25.70
CA GLY A 333 30.32 7.78 -25.08
C GLY A 333 30.66 8.05 -23.62
N PHE A 334 30.20 9.19 -23.11
CA PHE A 334 30.43 9.56 -21.70
C PHE A 334 29.83 8.51 -20.77
N LEU A 335 28.58 8.11 -21.00
CA LEU A 335 27.88 7.18 -20.13
C LEU A 335 28.59 5.82 -20.07
N ALA A 336 28.96 5.26 -21.23
CA ALA A 336 29.63 3.97 -21.30
C ALA A 336 31.02 3.99 -20.64
N ARG A 337 31.81 5.05 -20.86
CA ARG A 337 33.13 5.22 -20.20
C ARG A 337 33.01 5.36 -18.69
N MET A 338 32.08 6.18 -18.21
CA MET A 338 31.90 6.39 -16.77
C MET A 338 31.34 5.16 -16.06
N THR A 339 30.45 4.40 -16.69
CA THR A 339 29.97 3.13 -16.15
C THR A 339 31.13 2.15 -15.98
N ARG A 340 31.97 1.95 -17.01
CA ARG A 340 33.16 1.10 -16.88
C ARG A 340 34.10 1.57 -15.77
N GLN A 341 34.38 2.87 -15.68
CA GLN A 341 35.21 3.42 -14.61
C GLN A 341 34.61 3.16 -13.20
N CYS A 342 33.31 3.38 -13.02
CA CYS A 342 32.64 3.11 -11.74
C CYS A 342 32.68 1.60 -11.41
N VAL A 343 32.50 0.72 -12.41
CA VAL A 343 32.62 -0.74 -12.23
C VAL A 343 34.05 -1.14 -11.83
N ASP A 344 35.07 -0.56 -12.46
CA ASP A 344 36.47 -0.83 -12.11
C ASP A 344 36.80 -0.34 -10.70
N ASP A 345 36.29 0.82 -10.29
CA ASP A 345 36.45 1.33 -8.92
C ASP A 345 35.69 0.49 -7.90
N LEU A 346 34.49 -0.03 -8.23
CA LEU A 346 33.76 -0.99 -7.39
C LEU A 346 34.58 -2.26 -7.16
N ARG A 347 35.04 -2.88 -8.25
CA ARG A 347 35.76 -4.18 -8.20
C ARG A 347 37.08 -4.08 -7.46
N CYS A 348 37.75 -2.94 -7.55
CA CYS A 348 39.03 -2.71 -6.88
C CYS A 348 38.89 -2.08 -5.48
N GLY A 349 37.68 -1.91 -4.95
CA GLY A 349 37.46 -1.30 -3.63
C GLY A 349 37.92 0.16 -3.54
N ARG A 350 37.89 0.90 -4.66
CA ARG A 350 38.29 2.30 -4.75
C ARG A 350 37.12 3.28 -4.71
N ILE A 351 35.87 2.84 -4.62
CA ILE A 351 34.75 3.78 -4.46
C ILE A 351 34.95 4.66 -3.22
N GLY A 352 34.75 5.97 -3.37
CA GLY A 352 34.94 6.96 -2.30
C GLY A 352 36.38 7.43 -2.11
N ASN A 353 37.37 6.57 -2.42
CA ASN A 353 38.80 6.88 -2.32
C ASN A 353 39.50 6.99 -3.69
N GLY A 354 38.78 6.74 -4.78
CA GLY A 354 39.23 6.69 -6.16
C GLY A 354 38.66 7.82 -7.00
N TYR A 355 38.38 7.56 -8.28
CA TYR A 355 37.89 8.59 -9.22
C TYR A 355 36.38 8.85 -9.10
N THR A 356 35.65 7.97 -8.41
CA THR A 356 34.18 8.00 -8.32
C THR A 356 33.69 7.91 -6.86
N THR A 357 32.67 8.69 -6.54
CA THR A 357 32.03 8.73 -5.21
C THR A 357 30.75 7.87 -5.19
N VAL A 358 30.32 7.45 -3.99
CA VAL A 358 29.07 6.69 -3.81
C VAL A 358 27.84 7.46 -4.35
N PRO A 359 27.66 8.77 -4.06
CA PRO A 359 26.55 9.55 -4.60
C PRO A 359 26.55 9.63 -6.12
N PHE A 360 27.73 9.85 -6.72
CA PHE A 360 27.88 9.93 -8.17
C PHE A 360 27.52 8.60 -8.85
N CYS A 361 28.12 7.48 -8.41
CA CYS A 361 27.80 6.17 -8.93
C CYS A 361 26.31 5.83 -8.72
N THR A 362 25.72 6.21 -7.59
CA THR A 362 24.28 5.99 -7.34
C THR A 362 23.41 6.75 -8.34
N ALA A 363 23.75 8.00 -8.65
CA ALA A 363 23.05 8.79 -9.66
C ALA A 363 23.23 8.19 -11.07
N LEU A 364 24.44 7.72 -11.40
CA LEU A 364 24.73 7.07 -12.68
C LEU A 364 23.92 5.79 -12.89
N PHE A 365 23.91 4.87 -11.94
CA PHE A 365 23.11 3.64 -12.02
C PHE A 365 21.60 3.92 -12.03
N SER A 366 21.16 4.99 -11.36
CA SER A 366 19.76 5.43 -11.44
C SER A 366 19.41 5.92 -12.85
N LEU A 367 20.30 6.67 -13.51
CA LEU A 367 20.10 7.11 -14.89
C LEU A 367 20.06 5.93 -15.86
N LEU A 368 20.96 4.95 -15.71
CA LEU A 368 20.95 3.72 -16.50
C LEU A 368 19.63 2.98 -16.38
N TYR A 369 19.11 2.84 -15.15
CA TYR A 369 17.82 2.19 -14.90
C TYR A 369 16.65 2.90 -15.60
N HIS A 370 16.58 4.23 -15.51
CA HIS A 370 15.49 4.98 -16.16
C HIS A 370 15.62 4.97 -17.69
N LEU A 371 16.85 5.04 -18.23
CA LEU A 371 17.07 4.94 -19.68
C LEU A 371 16.68 3.56 -20.21
N ALA A 372 17.04 2.48 -19.50
CA ALA A 372 16.68 1.12 -19.90
C ALA A 372 15.16 0.92 -19.95
N GLY A 373 14.41 1.58 -19.05
CA GLY A 373 12.95 1.49 -18.98
C GLY A 373 12.19 2.02 -20.20
N PHE A 374 12.84 2.74 -21.11
CA PHE A 374 12.25 3.21 -22.36
C PHE A 374 12.92 2.54 -23.56
N GLU A 375 12.14 2.16 -24.57
CA GLU A 375 12.59 1.41 -25.75
C GLU A 375 13.85 2.03 -26.41
N ASN A 376 13.77 3.30 -26.86
CA ASN A 376 14.92 4.01 -27.46
C ASN A 376 16.15 4.08 -26.55
N GLY A 377 15.94 4.21 -25.23
CA GLY A 377 17.02 4.28 -24.26
C GLY A 377 17.64 2.89 -23.99
N GLY A 378 16.83 1.84 -23.99
CA GLY A 378 17.28 0.46 -23.87
C GLY A 378 18.09 0.02 -25.09
N GLU A 379 17.61 0.30 -26.31
CA GLU A 379 18.35 0.04 -27.55
C GLU A 379 19.71 0.75 -27.56
N ALA A 380 19.72 2.02 -27.13
CA ALA A 380 20.94 2.80 -26.95
C ALA A 380 21.94 2.13 -26.00
N LEU A 381 21.47 1.65 -24.84
CA LEU A 381 22.32 0.98 -23.85
C LEU A 381 22.87 -0.37 -24.34
N VAL A 382 22.09 -1.11 -25.12
CA VAL A 382 22.56 -2.35 -25.77
C VAL A 382 23.68 -2.02 -26.76
N SER A 383 23.50 -0.98 -27.57
CA SER A 383 24.46 -0.60 -28.61
C SER A 383 25.85 -0.17 -28.09
N CYS A 384 25.96 0.28 -26.83
CA CYS A 384 27.25 0.62 -26.21
C CYS A 384 27.92 -0.54 -25.43
N SER A 385 27.40 -1.77 -25.58
CA SER A 385 27.98 -3.01 -25.03
C SER A 385 28.15 -3.00 -23.50
N LEU A 386 27.17 -2.45 -22.78
CA LEU A 386 27.21 -2.38 -21.31
C LEU A 386 26.86 -3.70 -20.60
N THR A 387 26.29 -4.68 -21.30
CA THR A 387 25.86 -5.95 -20.71
C THR A 387 27.01 -6.67 -19.98
N GLU A 388 28.16 -6.81 -20.62
CA GLU A 388 29.35 -7.42 -20.00
C GLU A 388 29.86 -6.61 -18.79
N THR A 389 29.85 -5.27 -18.90
CA THR A 389 30.29 -4.38 -17.83
C THR A 389 29.40 -4.49 -16.59
N LEU A 390 28.09 -4.55 -16.78
CA LEU A 390 27.13 -4.69 -15.68
C LEU A 390 27.20 -6.10 -15.07
N LEU A 391 27.36 -7.15 -15.89
CA LEU A 391 27.57 -8.51 -15.40
C LEU A 391 28.85 -8.65 -14.57
N ALA A 392 29.91 -7.89 -14.88
CA ALA A 392 31.12 -7.87 -14.07
C ALA A 392 30.89 -7.35 -12.64
N VAL A 393 29.92 -6.45 -12.42
CA VAL A 393 29.48 -6.02 -11.08
C VAL A 393 28.74 -7.16 -10.37
N VAL A 394 27.86 -7.85 -11.10
CA VAL A 394 27.09 -9.00 -10.57
C VAL A 394 28.01 -10.13 -10.12
N SER A 395 29.10 -10.38 -10.85
CA SER A 395 30.11 -11.38 -10.49
C SER A 395 31.01 -10.99 -9.30
N CYS A 396 30.90 -9.78 -8.75
CA CYS A 396 31.81 -9.30 -7.70
C CYS A 396 31.36 -9.70 -6.29
N GLU A 397 31.89 -10.82 -5.79
CA GLU A 397 31.51 -11.43 -4.50
C GLU A 397 32.02 -10.70 -3.25
N THR A 398 33.12 -9.94 -3.39
CA THR A 398 33.85 -9.33 -2.27
C THR A 398 33.35 -7.94 -1.89
N LEU A 399 32.18 -7.51 -2.39
CA LEU A 399 31.66 -6.18 -2.13
C LEU A 399 31.20 -6.03 -0.66
N PRO A 400 31.57 -4.94 0.02
CA PRO A 400 30.95 -4.55 1.28
C PRO A 400 29.43 -4.44 1.16
N LEU A 401 28.75 -4.70 2.28
CA LEU A 401 27.29 -4.75 2.36
C LEU A 401 26.63 -3.47 1.82
N GLU A 402 27.14 -2.31 2.25
CA GLU A 402 26.70 -0.97 1.82
C GLU A 402 26.67 -0.78 0.29
N LEU A 403 27.59 -1.45 -0.42
CA LEU A 403 27.75 -1.35 -1.87
C LEU A 403 26.97 -2.43 -2.64
N ILE A 404 26.34 -3.40 -1.97
CA ILE A 404 25.52 -4.44 -2.62
C ILE A 404 24.36 -3.83 -3.42
N THR A 405 23.87 -2.64 -3.03
CA THR A 405 22.82 -1.92 -3.74
C THR A 405 23.19 -1.62 -5.21
N PHE A 406 24.48 -1.49 -5.55
CA PHE A 406 24.93 -1.37 -6.94
C PHE A 406 24.73 -2.65 -7.74
N VAL A 407 24.95 -3.81 -7.11
CA VAL A 407 24.68 -5.12 -7.71
C VAL A 407 23.18 -5.24 -7.98
N THR A 408 22.33 -4.89 -7.00
CA THR A 408 20.87 -4.90 -7.16
C THR A 408 20.43 -4.03 -8.34
N ARG A 409 20.97 -2.82 -8.46
CA ARG A 409 20.66 -1.91 -9.58
C ARG A 409 21.16 -2.48 -10.92
N ALA A 410 22.36 -3.05 -10.96
CA ALA A 410 22.90 -3.69 -12.16
C ALA A 410 22.00 -4.82 -12.66
N VAL A 411 21.55 -5.70 -11.76
CA VAL A 411 20.61 -6.79 -12.08
C VAL A 411 19.31 -6.24 -12.66
N ARG A 412 18.72 -5.17 -12.07
CA ARG A 412 17.49 -4.56 -12.57
C ARG A 412 17.67 -3.91 -13.97
N VAL A 413 18.81 -3.29 -14.23
CA VAL A 413 19.14 -2.73 -15.56
C VAL A 413 19.29 -3.86 -16.58
N ILE A 414 20.05 -4.92 -16.24
CA ILE A 414 20.23 -6.09 -17.09
C ILE A 414 18.89 -6.76 -17.39
N ASP A 415 18.02 -6.91 -16.38
CA ASP A 415 16.69 -7.51 -16.54
C ASP A 415 15.88 -6.80 -17.63
N ILE A 416 15.87 -5.47 -17.61
CA ILE A 416 15.20 -4.67 -18.65
C ILE A 416 15.91 -4.81 -20.00
N MET A 417 17.24 -4.70 -20.05
CA MET A 417 17.99 -4.80 -21.31
C MET A 417 17.85 -6.17 -21.99
N THR A 418 17.71 -7.24 -21.21
CA THR A 418 17.56 -8.60 -21.76
C THR A 418 16.26 -8.84 -22.51
N SER A 419 15.22 -8.01 -22.30
CA SER A 419 14.01 -8.08 -23.13
C SER A 419 14.25 -7.57 -24.56
N LEU A 420 15.29 -6.75 -24.75
CA LEU A 420 15.70 -6.20 -26.05
C LEU A 420 16.81 -7.04 -26.69
N ASP A 421 17.77 -7.54 -25.91
CA ASP A 421 18.92 -8.32 -26.40
C ASP A 421 19.28 -9.52 -25.50
N ALA A 422 18.48 -10.58 -25.59
CA ALA A 422 18.76 -11.85 -24.92
C ALA A 422 20.02 -12.55 -25.47
N ASN A 423 20.34 -12.37 -26.75
CA ASN A 423 21.49 -13.01 -27.40
C ASN A 423 22.82 -12.44 -26.88
N GLY A 424 22.93 -11.11 -26.76
CA GLY A 424 24.11 -10.47 -26.18
C GLY A 424 24.33 -10.87 -24.73
N PHE A 425 23.26 -10.98 -23.93
CA PHE A 425 23.34 -11.50 -22.57
C PHE A 425 23.79 -12.96 -22.49
N THR A 426 23.22 -13.83 -23.34
CA THR A 426 23.58 -15.25 -23.40
C THR A 426 25.04 -15.43 -23.82
N SER A 427 25.50 -14.64 -24.78
CA SER A 427 26.90 -14.62 -25.24
C SER A 427 27.89 -14.25 -24.13
N CYS A 428 27.45 -13.46 -23.14
CA CYS A 428 28.25 -13.08 -21.96
C CYS A 428 28.15 -14.08 -20.80
N ASN A 429 27.59 -15.28 -21.02
CA ASN A 429 27.33 -16.27 -19.97
C ASN A 429 26.45 -15.72 -18.82
N GLY A 430 25.55 -14.78 -19.14
CA GLY A 430 24.83 -13.98 -18.15
C GLY A 430 23.96 -14.82 -17.21
N MET A 431 23.29 -15.86 -17.72
CA MET A 431 22.41 -16.72 -16.91
C MET A 431 23.18 -17.40 -15.78
N ASN A 432 24.36 -17.96 -16.09
CA ASN A 432 25.19 -18.62 -15.10
C ASN A 432 25.72 -17.64 -14.05
N ILE A 433 26.07 -16.41 -14.44
CA ILE A 433 26.50 -15.35 -13.50
C ILE A 433 25.37 -14.99 -12.52
N ILE A 434 24.15 -14.79 -13.03
CA ILE A 434 22.98 -14.46 -12.20
C ILE A 434 22.65 -15.59 -11.21
N VAL A 435 22.61 -16.84 -11.70
CA VAL A 435 22.33 -18.02 -10.86
C VAL A 435 23.43 -18.22 -9.82
N HIS A 436 24.70 -18.09 -10.21
CA HIS A 436 25.84 -18.21 -9.29
C HIS A 436 25.75 -17.15 -8.18
N ARG A 437 25.44 -15.90 -8.54
CA ARG A 437 25.33 -14.81 -7.58
C ARG A 437 24.20 -15.05 -6.57
N LEU A 438 23.05 -15.55 -7.02
CA LEU A 438 21.94 -15.90 -6.12
C LEU A 438 22.39 -16.95 -5.09
N ILE A 439 23.03 -18.03 -5.57
CA ILE A 439 23.50 -19.12 -4.70
C ILE A 439 24.52 -18.59 -3.68
N PHE A 440 25.45 -17.75 -4.12
CA PHE A 440 26.45 -17.12 -3.25
C PHE A 440 25.80 -16.30 -2.12
N ASP A 441 24.86 -15.41 -2.45
CA ASP A 441 24.20 -14.55 -1.46
C ASP A 441 23.32 -15.34 -0.49
N VAL A 442 22.62 -16.39 -0.95
CA VAL A 442 21.88 -17.30 -0.09
C VAL A 442 22.81 -18.05 0.86
N ASN A 443 23.98 -18.51 0.39
CA ASN A 443 24.95 -19.19 1.24
C ASN A 443 25.54 -18.27 2.32
N ILE A 444 25.74 -16.98 2.02
CA ILE A 444 26.14 -16.00 3.05
C ILE A 444 25.04 -15.88 4.11
N CYS A 445 23.78 -15.76 3.70
CA CYS A 445 22.65 -15.73 4.63
C CYS A 445 22.62 -16.97 5.52
N MET A 446 22.86 -18.16 4.97
CA MET A 446 22.88 -19.40 5.74
C MET A 446 24.05 -19.47 6.74
N LYS A 447 25.23 -18.93 6.39
CA LYS A 447 26.35 -18.81 7.34
C LYS A 447 26.00 -17.88 8.50
N HIS A 448 25.41 -16.72 8.21
CA HIS A 448 24.96 -15.78 9.22
C HIS A 448 23.89 -16.39 10.14
N LEU A 449 22.90 -17.10 9.56
CA LEU A 449 21.88 -17.81 10.33
C LEU A 449 22.49 -18.88 11.26
N ALA A 450 23.51 -19.61 10.79
CA ALA A 450 24.22 -20.59 11.61
C ALA A 450 24.94 -19.92 12.79
N GLU A 451 25.58 -18.76 12.58
CA GLU A 451 26.23 -17.98 13.64
C GLU A 451 25.21 -17.49 14.69
N LEU A 452 24.06 -16.99 14.25
CA LEU A 452 22.97 -16.54 15.12
C LEU A 452 22.42 -17.68 15.99
N SER A 453 22.24 -18.88 15.40
CA SER A 453 21.70 -20.04 16.12
C SER A 453 22.57 -20.50 17.31
N VAL A 454 23.86 -20.18 17.30
CA VAL A 454 24.78 -20.46 18.42
C VAL A 454 24.54 -19.52 19.60
N THR A 455 23.99 -18.33 19.36
CA THR A 455 23.79 -17.26 20.36
C THR A 455 22.42 -17.30 21.06
N GLY A 456 21.48 -18.12 20.60
CA GLY A 456 20.13 -18.28 21.16
C GLY A 456 19.03 -18.25 20.09
N PRO A 457 17.73 -18.36 20.47
CA PRO A 457 16.63 -18.16 19.53
C PRO A 457 16.56 -16.68 19.11
N THR A 458 16.75 -16.40 17.82
CA THR A 458 16.76 -15.03 17.28
C THR A 458 15.58 -14.78 16.35
N THR A 459 14.91 -13.64 16.52
CA THR A 459 13.90 -13.09 15.60
C THR A 459 14.50 -12.27 14.45
N GLU A 460 15.82 -12.31 14.28
CA GLU A 460 16.52 -11.51 13.26
C GLU A 460 16.14 -11.95 11.83
N GLN A 461 15.80 -10.98 10.98
CA GLN A 461 15.49 -11.18 9.58
C GLN A 461 16.71 -11.00 8.67
N CYS A 462 16.59 -11.48 7.44
CA CYS A 462 17.55 -11.27 6.39
C CYS A 462 17.77 -9.78 6.15
N HIS A 463 19.04 -9.40 6.15
CA HIS A 463 19.47 -8.03 5.91
C HIS A 463 18.85 -7.42 4.63
N GLN A 464 18.29 -6.21 4.73
CA GLN A 464 17.47 -5.59 3.70
C GLN A 464 18.15 -5.46 2.32
N GLN A 465 19.39 -4.96 2.27
CA GLN A 465 20.10 -4.80 0.98
C GLN A 465 20.39 -6.15 0.29
N ARG A 466 20.65 -7.20 1.08
CA ARG A 466 20.90 -8.55 0.56
C ARG A 466 19.59 -9.20 0.14
N ALA A 467 18.52 -9.04 0.92
CA ALA A 467 17.19 -9.46 0.54
C ALA A 467 16.74 -8.80 -0.77
N ALA A 468 16.97 -7.50 -0.95
CA ALA A 468 16.68 -6.79 -2.19
C ALA A 468 17.46 -7.33 -3.41
N LEU A 469 18.73 -7.70 -3.22
CA LEU A 469 19.52 -8.36 -4.26
C LEU A 469 18.96 -9.76 -4.59
N ILE A 470 18.74 -10.62 -3.59
CA ILE A 470 18.18 -11.96 -3.80
C ILE A 470 16.82 -11.86 -4.49
N LYS A 471 15.95 -10.93 -4.08
CA LYS A 471 14.65 -10.65 -4.73
C LYS A 471 14.83 -10.29 -6.20
N SER A 472 15.77 -9.41 -6.53
CA SER A 472 16.03 -8.98 -7.91
C SER A 472 16.55 -10.14 -8.77
N LEU A 473 17.42 -10.98 -8.22
CA LEU A 473 17.94 -12.17 -8.90
C LEU A 473 16.83 -13.23 -9.08
N LEU A 474 16.01 -13.49 -8.07
CA LEU A 474 14.85 -14.39 -8.18
C LEU A 474 13.87 -13.91 -9.23
N ASN A 475 13.57 -12.61 -9.27
CA ASN A 475 12.66 -12.02 -10.26
C ASN A 475 13.20 -12.18 -11.68
N PHE A 476 14.50 -11.92 -11.88
CA PHE A 476 15.15 -12.14 -13.17
C PHE A 476 14.99 -13.60 -13.62
N ILE A 477 15.37 -14.56 -12.78
CA ILE A 477 15.31 -15.99 -13.12
C ILE A 477 13.86 -16.42 -13.35
N LYS A 478 12.93 -15.97 -12.50
CA LYS A 478 11.49 -16.27 -12.60
C LYS A 478 10.92 -15.82 -13.94
N ARG A 479 11.26 -14.61 -14.42
CA ARG A 479 10.87 -14.11 -15.74
C ARG A 479 11.55 -14.90 -16.85
N ALA A 480 12.87 -15.12 -16.75
CA ALA A 480 13.64 -15.81 -17.77
C ALA A 480 13.19 -17.27 -17.98
N VAL A 481 12.70 -17.94 -16.94
CA VAL A 481 12.11 -19.28 -17.05
C VAL A 481 10.88 -19.31 -17.96
N GLN A 482 10.08 -18.23 -17.97
CA GLN A 482 8.87 -18.13 -18.80
C GLN A 482 9.16 -17.62 -20.21
N ASP A 483 10.37 -17.12 -20.46
CA ASP A 483 10.78 -16.55 -21.73
C ASP A 483 11.37 -17.62 -22.64
N THR A 484 10.77 -17.80 -23.82
CA THR A 484 11.18 -18.81 -24.79
C THR A 484 12.59 -18.58 -25.33
N GLN A 485 13.10 -17.34 -25.31
CA GLN A 485 14.46 -17.02 -25.73
C GLN A 485 15.52 -17.64 -24.81
N PHE A 486 15.17 -17.93 -23.55
CA PHE A 486 16.09 -18.55 -22.59
C PHE A 486 15.85 -20.05 -22.39
N ALA A 487 14.96 -20.69 -23.17
CA ALA A 487 14.57 -22.08 -22.96
C ALA A 487 15.77 -23.05 -22.82
N ASP A 488 16.78 -22.94 -23.69
CA ASP A 488 17.95 -23.81 -23.64
C ASP A 488 18.84 -23.56 -22.41
N SER A 489 18.98 -22.30 -22.00
CA SER A 489 19.73 -21.95 -20.77
C SER A 489 18.97 -22.40 -19.52
N THR A 490 17.65 -22.24 -19.53
CA THR A 490 16.75 -22.56 -18.41
C THR A 490 16.73 -24.04 -18.08
N ARG A 491 16.74 -24.95 -19.07
CA ARG A 491 16.67 -26.40 -18.80
C ARG A 491 17.72 -26.91 -17.82
N HIS A 492 18.91 -26.30 -17.83
CA HIS A 492 20.06 -26.76 -17.04
C HIS A 492 20.24 -26.02 -15.71
N ILE A 493 19.54 -24.90 -15.46
CA ILE A 493 19.74 -24.12 -14.22
C ILE A 493 19.34 -24.92 -12.98
N MET A 494 18.35 -25.80 -13.12
CA MET A 494 17.87 -26.67 -12.04
C MET A 494 18.69 -27.95 -11.89
N ASP A 495 19.68 -28.21 -12.75
CA ASP A 495 20.60 -29.34 -12.59
C ASP A 495 21.73 -29.03 -11.58
N GLY A 496 22.09 -27.76 -11.43
CA GLY A 496 23.14 -27.28 -10.53
C GLY A 496 22.73 -27.13 -9.06
N ALA A 497 23.33 -26.15 -8.37
CA ALA A 497 23.13 -25.89 -6.94
C ALA A 497 21.94 -24.94 -6.64
N LEU A 498 21.27 -24.40 -7.67
CA LEU A 498 20.10 -23.54 -7.51
C LEU A 498 18.96 -24.20 -6.70
N PRO A 499 18.58 -25.47 -6.93
CA PRO A 499 17.57 -26.16 -6.11
C PRO A 499 17.88 -26.14 -4.61
N ALA A 500 19.15 -26.33 -4.22
CA ALA A 500 19.55 -26.30 -2.82
C ALA A 500 19.40 -24.90 -2.21
N ALA A 501 19.81 -23.86 -2.96
CA ALA A 501 19.61 -22.47 -2.54
C ALA A 501 18.11 -22.13 -2.36
N LEU A 502 17.25 -22.60 -3.26
CA LEU A 502 15.80 -22.41 -3.13
C LEU A 502 15.23 -23.15 -1.91
N VAL A 503 15.67 -24.38 -1.65
CA VAL A 503 15.29 -25.12 -0.43
C VAL A 503 15.69 -24.37 0.84
N HIS A 504 16.86 -23.73 0.86
CA HIS A 504 17.29 -22.90 2.00
C HIS A 504 16.35 -21.71 2.23
N ILE A 505 15.92 -21.01 1.17
CA ILE A 505 14.94 -19.92 1.28
C ILE A 505 13.60 -20.44 1.81
N LEU A 506 13.11 -21.55 1.26
CA LEU A 506 11.80 -22.12 1.61
C LEU A 506 11.74 -22.61 3.07
N THR A 507 12.79 -23.29 3.53
CA THR A 507 12.82 -23.89 4.88
C THR A 507 13.07 -22.89 6.00
N ASN A 508 13.62 -21.71 5.68
CA ASN A 508 13.94 -20.64 6.62
C ASN A 508 13.13 -19.37 6.27
N CYS A 509 11.85 -19.53 5.95
CA CYS A 509 10.97 -18.44 5.50
C CYS A 509 10.84 -17.30 6.53
N GLY A 510 10.90 -17.61 7.84
CA GLY A 510 10.91 -16.59 8.89
C GLY A 510 12.13 -15.66 8.83
N PHE A 511 13.29 -16.17 8.45
CA PHE A 511 14.50 -15.35 8.26
C PHE A 511 14.46 -14.58 6.93
N PHE A 512 14.16 -15.25 5.81
CA PHE A 512 14.19 -14.60 4.48
C PHE A 512 12.98 -13.68 4.22
N GLY A 513 11.90 -13.83 4.99
CA GLY A 513 10.68 -13.05 4.85
C GLY A 513 9.78 -13.49 3.70
N ALA A 514 8.53 -12.98 3.72
CA ALA A 514 7.47 -13.39 2.81
C ALA A 514 7.79 -13.14 1.32
N SER A 515 8.44 -12.01 1.02
CA SER A 515 8.72 -11.62 -0.38
C SER A 515 9.68 -12.60 -1.07
N LEU A 516 10.74 -13.03 -0.39
CA LEU A 516 11.69 -13.99 -0.95
C LEU A 516 11.09 -15.39 -1.04
N PHE A 517 10.32 -15.79 -0.02
CA PHE A 517 9.58 -17.04 -0.03
C PHE A 517 8.63 -17.12 -1.24
N HIS A 518 7.79 -16.09 -1.44
CA HIS A 518 6.87 -16.02 -2.58
C HIS A 518 7.62 -16.14 -3.92
N ASN A 519 8.69 -15.37 -4.11
CA ASN A 519 9.43 -15.39 -5.36
C ASN A 519 10.12 -16.74 -5.63
N ALA A 520 10.61 -17.42 -4.58
CA ALA A 520 11.17 -18.77 -4.70
C ALA A 520 10.09 -19.80 -5.08
N VAL A 521 8.92 -19.77 -4.42
CA VAL A 521 7.79 -20.64 -4.77
C VAL A 521 7.34 -20.41 -6.21
N CYS A 522 7.12 -19.15 -6.61
CA CYS A 522 6.70 -18.81 -7.97
C CYS A 522 7.74 -19.22 -9.03
N LEU A 523 9.04 -19.07 -8.75
CA LEU A 523 10.10 -19.53 -9.64
C LEU A 523 10.01 -21.05 -9.87
N ILE A 524 9.84 -21.84 -8.81
CA ILE A 524 9.73 -23.30 -8.91
C ILE A 524 8.45 -23.70 -9.65
N THR A 525 7.33 -23.08 -9.31
CA THR A 525 6.04 -23.31 -9.96
C THR A 525 6.10 -23.02 -11.46
N ASN A 526 6.68 -21.88 -11.86
CA ASN A 526 6.86 -21.52 -13.27
C ASN A 526 7.78 -22.49 -14.00
N PHE A 527 8.87 -22.93 -13.34
CA PHE A 527 9.79 -23.91 -13.94
C PHE A 527 9.10 -25.24 -14.19
N ILE A 528 8.30 -25.74 -13.24
CA ILE A 528 7.55 -26.99 -13.40
C ILE A 528 6.57 -26.90 -14.57
N TYR A 529 5.89 -25.76 -14.75
CA TYR A 529 5.01 -25.57 -15.90
C TYR A 529 5.75 -25.56 -17.23
N GLN A 530 6.94 -24.95 -17.28
CA GLN A 530 7.71 -24.85 -18.50
C GLN A 530 8.40 -26.17 -18.88
N GLU A 531 8.90 -26.92 -17.88
CA GLU A 531 9.61 -28.19 -18.07
C GLU A 531 9.01 -29.33 -17.19
N PRO A 532 7.77 -29.79 -17.45
CA PRO A 532 7.12 -30.80 -16.61
C PRO A 532 7.86 -32.15 -16.55
N SER A 533 8.64 -32.45 -17.59
CA SER A 533 9.48 -33.66 -17.68
C SER A 533 10.55 -33.73 -16.58
N LEU A 534 10.97 -32.57 -16.05
CA LEU A 534 12.00 -32.45 -15.01
C LEU A 534 11.42 -32.47 -13.59
N LEU A 535 10.09 -32.56 -13.43
CA LEU A 535 9.44 -32.59 -12.11
C LEU A 535 9.97 -33.73 -11.22
N THR A 536 10.20 -34.93 -11.78
CA THR A 536 10.74 -36.07 -11.03
C THR A 536 12.14 -35.78 -10.49
N SER A 537 13.00 -35.11 -11.28
CA SER A 537 14.34 -34.68 -10.85
C SER A 537 14.26 -33.66 -9.70
N LEU A 538 13.34 -32.69 -9.78
CA LEU A 538 13.11 -31.74 -8.69
C LEU A 538 12.61 -32.41 -7.40
N GLN A 539 11.76 -33.44 -7.55
CA GLN A 539 11.29 -34.24 -6.42
C GLN A 539 12.43 -35.02 -5.77
N GLU A 540 13.37 -35.57 -6.55
CA GLU A 540 14.57 -36.25 -6.04
C GLU A 540 15.51 -35.30 -5.29
N LYS A 541 15.59 -34.03 -5.72
CA LYS A 541 16.33 -32.98 -5.03
C LYS A 541 15.63 -32.43 -3.78
N GLY A 542 14.43 -32.91 -3.46
CA GLY A 542 13.67 -32.54 -2.26
C GLY A 542 13.03 -31.16 -2.31
N VAL A 543 13.01 -30.49 -3.47
CA VAL A 543 12.46 -29.13 -3.63
C VAL A 543 10.96 -29.10 -3.36
N THR A 544 10.21 -30.02 -3.98
CA THR A 544 8.76 -30.13 -3.82
C THR A 544 8.37 -30.47 -2.38
N THR A 545 9.13 -31.36 -1.73
CA THR A 545 8.94 -31.70 -0.31
C THR A 545 9.22 -30.52 0.61
N ALA A 546 10.20 -29.67 0.29
CA ALA A 546 10.45 -28.44 1.03
C ALA A 546 9.27 -27.46 0.92
N ILE A 547 8.67 -27.31 -0.28
CA ILE A 547 7.46 -26.50 -0.47
C ILE A 547 6.30 -27.04 0.37
N LEU A 548 5.99 -28.35 0.27
CA LEU A 548 4.91 -28.95 1.04
C LEU A 548 5.10 -28.77 2.56
N ARG A 549 6.32 -29.00 3.06
CA ARG A 549 6.64 -28.79 4.47
C ARG A 549 6.48 -27.33 4.89
N ALA A 550 6.96 -26.39 4.07
CA ALA A 550 6.87 -24.97 4.38
C ALA A 550 5.43 -24.46 4.39
N ILE A 551 4.57 -25.00 3.50
CA ILE A 551 3.16 -24.63 3.44
C ILE A 551 2.35 -25.25 4.58
N PHE A 552 2.51 -26.55 4.84
CA PHE A 552 1.58 -27.30 5.71
C PHE A 552 2.09 -27.53 7.14
N ARG A 553 3.40 -27.39 7.38
CA ARG A 553 4.04 -27.73 8.67
C ARG A 553 4.81 -26.60 9.33
N GLN A 554 4.91 -25.44 8.68
CA GLN A 554 5.54 -24.25 9.21
C GLN A 554 4.54 -23.11 9.21
N GLU A 555 4.77 -22.12 10.07
CA GLU A 555 3.99 -20.90 10.03
C GLU A 555 4.25 -20.17 8.71
N LEU A 556 3.21 -20.04 7.90
CA LEU A 556 3.28 -19.35 6.63
C LEU A 556 3.47 -17.84 6.85
N PRO A 557 4.37 -17.19 6.09
CA PRO A 557 4.50 -15.75 6.15
C PRO A 557 3.17 -15.05 5.81
N THR A 558 2.76 -14.09 6.63
CA THR A 558 1.53 -13.32 6.44
C THR A 558 1.64 -12.39 5.23
N SER A 559 1.32 -12.92 4.05
CA SER A 559 1.40 -12.19 2.79
C SER A 559 0.32 -12.63 1.82
N ARG A 560 -0.38 -11.64 1.25
CA ARG A 560 -1.37 -11.82 0.18
C ARG A 560 -0.79 -12.62 -0.98
N ASP A 561 0.39 -12.25 -1.45
CA ASP A 561 0.99 -12.82 -2.65
C ASP A 561 1.38 -14.28 -2.44
N VAL A 562 1.79 -14.65 -1.22
CA VAL A 562 2.04 -16.05 -0.85
C VAL A 562 0.76 -16.87 -0.97
N ILE A 563 -0.34 -16.39 -0.39
CA ILE A 563 -1.62 -17.11 -0.36
C ILE A 563 -2.22 -17.22 -1.78
N ALA A 564 -2.16 -16.14 -2.57
CA ALA A 564 -2.65 -16.14 -3.94
C ALA A 564 -1.87 -17.09 -4.86
N ALA A 565 -0.60 -17.39 -4.55
CA ALA A 565 0.23 -18.32 -5.32
C ALA A 565 -0.01 -19.81 -5.00
N LEU A 566 -0.68 -20.12 -3.88
CA LEU A 566 -0.88 -21.51 -3.42
C LEU A 566 -1.59 -22.41 -4.45
N PRO A 567 -2.73 -22.03 -5.06
CA PRO A 567 -3.46 -22.95 -5.95
C PRO A 567 -2.66 -23.31 -7.21
N ASN A 568 -1.96 -22.34 -7.78
CA ASN A 568 -1.08 -22.55 -8.92
C ASN A 568 0.11 -23.45 -8.54
N THR A 569 0.63 -23.30 -7.32
CA THR A 569 1.69 -24.15 -6.79
C THR A 569 1.19 -25.58 -6.57
N PHE A 570 -0.01 -25.77 -6.01
CA PHE A 570 -0.62 -27.09 -5.84
C PHE A 570 -0.81 -27.80 -7.19
N THR A 571 -1.30 -27.07 -8.19
CA THR A 571 -1.46 -27.59 -9.56
C THR A 571 -0.13 -28.07 -10.13
N ALA A 572 0.94 -27.27 -10.01
CA ALA A 572 2.27 -27.66 -10.47
C ALA A 572 2.82 -28.89 -9.71
N LEU A 573 2.67 -28.95 -8.39
CA LEU A 573 3.14 -30.07 -7.58
C LEU A 573 2.38 -31.37 -7.86
N CYS A 574 1.12 -31.28 -8.31
CA CYS A 574 0.25 -32.44 -8.56
C CYS A 574 0.29 -32.95 -10.01
N LEU A 575 1.14 -32.41 -10.89
CA LEU A 575 1.21 -32.85 -12.31
C LEU A 575 1.60 -34.32 -12.51
N ASN A 576 2.17 -34.99 -11.50
CA ASN A 576 2.46 -36.43 -11.52
C ASN A 576 1.87 -37.16 -10.31
N ASP A 577 1.68 -38.48 -10.43
CA ASP A 577 1.05 -39.30 -9.38
C ASP A 577 1.81 -39.26 -8.04
N ARG A 578 3.14 -39.20 -8.08
CA ARG A 578 3.99 -39.10 -6.89
C ARG A 578 3.72 -37.81 -6.12
N GLY A 579 3.60 -36.69 -6.83
CA GLY A 579 3.32 -35.37 -6.26
C GLY A 579 1.90 -35.28 -5.74
N LEU A 580 0.92 -35.80 -6.49
CA LEU A 580 -0.48 -35.88 -6.05
C LEU A 580 -0.62 -36.67 -4.74
N LYS A 581 0.07 -37.81 -4.62
CA LYS A 581 0.06 -38.61 -3.38
C LYS A 581 0.69 -37.85 -2.22
N ALA A 582 1.87 -37.26 -2.42
CA ALA A 582 2.54 -36.48 -1.39
C ALA A 582 1.72 -35.27 -0.92
N PHE A 583 0.97 -34.65 -1.83
CA PHE A 583 0.05 -33.55 -1.52
C PHE A 583 -1.13 -34.04 -0.66
N LEU A 584 -1.74 -35.17 -1.00
CA LEU A 584 -2.86 -35.75 -0.24
C LEU A 584 -2.46 -36.16 1.17
N ASP A 585 -1.24 -36.67 1.35
CA ASP A 585 -0.72 -37.10 2.66
C ASP A 585 -0.62 -35.95 3.69
N GLU A 586 -0.62 -34.68 3.25
CA GLU A 586 -0.55 -33.50 4.12
C GLU A 586 -1.93 -32.94 4.55
N ASN A 587 -3.05 -33.59 4.18
CA ASN A 587 -4.42 -33.09 4.44
C ASN A 587 -4.64 -31.61 4.02
N PRO A 588 -4.38 -31.27 2.74
CA PRO A 588 -4.12 -29.90 2.32
C PRO A 588 -5.36 -28.99 2.41
N PHE A 589 -6.55 -29.54 2.24
CA PHE A 589 -7.79 -28.76 2.17
C PHE A 589 -8.30 -28.32 3.53
N ASP A 590 -8.19 -29.17 4.57
CA ASP A 590 -8.54 -28.79 5.94
C ASP A 590 -7.58 -27.68 6.41
N HIS A 591 -6.27 -27.82 6.16
CA HIS A 591 -5.27 -26.81 6.49
C HIS A 591 -5.49 -25.48 5.73
N PHE A 592 -5.78 -25.55 4.43
CA PHE A 592 -6.13 -24.34 3.65
C PHE A 592 -7.37 -23.64 4.22
N CYS A 593 -8.40 -24.38 4.61
CA CYS A 593 -9.58 -23.80 5.24
C CYS A 593 -9.24 -23.10 6.55
N ASP A 594 -8.36 -23.69 7.38
CA ASP A 594 -7.92 -23.09 8.63
C ASP A 594 -7.09 -21.79 8.39
N ILE A 595 -6.25 -21.74 7.34
CA ILE A 595 -5.60 -20.49 6.89
C ILE A 595 -6.67 -19.46 6.50
N PHE A 596 -7.65 -19.87 5.69
CA PHE A 596 -8.65 -18.98 5.10
C PHE A 596 -9.58 -18.33 6.13
N VAL A 597 -9.77 -18.95 7.29
CA VAL A 597 -10.51 -18.40 8.44
C VAL A 597 -9.61 -17.89 9.56
N SER A 598 -8.32 -17.70 9.31
CA SER A 598 -7.41 -17.13 10.31
C SER A 598 -7.48 -15.60 10.34
N THR A 599 -7.23 -15.02 11.51
CA THR A 599 -7.11 -13.57 11.68
C THR A 599 -5.91 -13.02 10.92
N LYS A 600 -4.82 -13.81 10.83
CA LYS A 600 -3.63 -13.56 9.98
C LYS A 600 -4.01 -13.30 8.53
N TYR A 601 -4.89 -14.16 8.00
CA TYR A 601 -5.37 -14.03 6.63
C TYR A 601 -6.14 -12.72 6.43
N ILE A 602 -7.10 -12.40 7.31
CA ILE A 602 -7.92 -11.18 7.16
C ILE A 602 -7.07 -9.92 7.23
N TYR A 603 -6.08 -9.91 8.12
CA TYR A 603 -5.13 -8.81 8.20
C TYR A 603 -4.33 -8.68 6.91
N ALA A 604 -3.74 -9.79 6.42
CA ALA A 604 -2.92 -9.80 5.20
C ALA A 604 -3.71 -9.38 3.94
N MET A 605 -5.01 -9.62 3.89
CA MET A 605 -5.87 -9.27 2.74
C MET A 605 -6.40 -7.83 2.75
N LYS A 606 -6.23 -7.09 3.85
CA LYS A 606 -6.84 -5.77 4.06
C LYS A 606 -5.96 -4.57 3.79
N CYS A 607 -4.68 -4.77 3.44
CA CYS A 607 -3.71 -3.68 3.29
C CYS A 607 -4.16 -2.57 2.31
N ARG A 608 -5.21 -2.76 1.49
CA ARG A 608 -5.84 -1.70 0.68
C ARG A 608 -7.37 -1.74 0.72
N ARG A 609 -8.00 -0.55 0.87
CA ARG A 609 -9.45 -0.34 0.80
C ARG A 609 -9.95 -0.77 -0.60
N ASN A 610 -10.72 -1.86 -0.68
CA ASN A 610 -11.39 -2.47 -1.86
C ASN A 610 -10.77 -3.74 -2.50
N GLU A 611 -9.59 -4.22 -2.08
CA GLU A 611 -8.90 -5.34 -2.78
C GLU A 611 -9.24 -6.75 -2.28
N MET A 612 -9.82 -6.91 -1.07
CA MET A 612 -10.12 -8.25 -0.51
C MET A 612 -11.02 -9.09 -1.45
N ASN A 613 -11.97 -8.44 -2.11
CA ASN A 613 -12.87 -9.09 -3.07
C ASN A 613 -12.14 -9.59 -4.33
N GLU A 614 -11.08 -8.89 -4.77
CA GLU A 614 -10.30 -9.26 -5.94
C GLU A 614 -9.44 -10.49 -5.66
N VAL A 615 -8.83 -10.55 -4.47
CA VAL A 615 -8.03 -11.71 -4.07
C VAL A 615 -8.92 -12.95 -3.91
N ALA A 616 -10.07 -12.83 -3.25
CA ALA A 616 -11.04 -13.91 -3.12
C ALA A 616 -11.48 -14.43 -4.50
N LEU A 617 -11.72 -13.52 -5.44
CA LEU A 617 -12.07 -13.83 -6.82
C LEU A 617 -10.95 -14.61 -7.52
N ASN A 618 -9.72 -14.11 -7.50
CA ASN A 618 -8.55 -14.76 -8.11
C ASN A 618 -8.23 -16.12 -7.49
N LEU A 619 -8.43 -16.26 -6.18
CA LEU A 619 -8.26 -17.52 -5.47
C LEU A 619 -9.30 -18.55 -5.93
N GLY A 620 -10.57 -18.15 -6.06
CA GLY A 620 -11.63 -19.03 -6.53
C GLY A 620 -11.45 -19.48 -7.98
N THR A 621 -11.01 -18.59 -8.88
CA THR A 621 -10.73 -18.97 -10.28
C THR A 621 -9.54 -19.93 -10.39
N SER A 622 -8.51 -19.73 -9.58
CA SER A 622 -7.30 -20.56 -9.58
C SER A 622 -7.55 -21.93 -8.93
N PHE A 623 -8.37 -22.01 -7.87
CA PHE A 623 -8.83 -23.29 -7.31
C PHE A 623 -9.76 -24.06 -8.24
N ASP A 624 -10.66 -23.39 -8.97
CA ASP A 624 -11.46 -24.08 -10.00
C ASP A 624 -10.55 -24.70 -11.06
N ALA A 625 -9.55 -23.95 -11.55
CA ALA A 625 -8.56 -24.48 -12.48
C ALA A 625 -7.83 -25.73 -11.93
N PHE A 626 -7.36 -25.67 -10.69
CA PHE A 626 -6.72 -26.81 -10.03
C PHE A 626 -7.64 -28.05 -9.98
N LEU A 627 -8.89 -27.88 -9.54
CA LEU A 627 -9.85 -28.97 -9.41
C LEU A 627 -10.36 -29.48 -10.77
N ARG A 628 -10.20 -28.72 -11.85
CA ARG A 628 -10.45 -29.20 -13.23
C ARG A 628 -9.35 -30.14 -13.70
N HIS A 629 -8.09 -29.87 -13.34
CA HIS A 629 -6.97 -30.78 -13.63
C HIS A 629 -7.02 -32.06 -12.79
N HIS A 630 -7.55 -31.99 -11.55
CA HIS A 630 -7.69 -33.14 -10.66
C HIS A 630 -9.13 -33.31 -10.13
N PRO A 631 -10.07 -33.84 -10.93
CA PRO A 631 -11.48 -33.94 -10.55
C PRO A 631 -11.75 -34.77 -9.29
N THR A 632 -10.91 -35.78 -9.02
CA THR A 632 -10.99 -36.67 -7.85
C THR A 632 -10.80 -35.93 -6.51
N LEU A 633 -10.15 -34.77 -6.52
CA LEU A 633 -9.91 -33.97 -5.31
C LEU A 633 -11.13 -33.13 -4.90
N ARG A 634 -12.11 -32.96 -5.78
CA ARG A 634 -13.23 -32.04 -5.59
C ARG A 634 -14.11 -32.42 -4.40
N GLU A 635 -14.39 -33.70 -4.23
CA GLU A 635 -15.18 -34.19 -3.10
C GLU A 635 -14.45 -33.92 -1.77
N ASN A 636 -13.15 -34.23 -1.69
CA ASN A 636 -12.33 -33.95 -0.51
C ASN A 636 -12.29 -32.46 -0.16
N PHE A 637 -12.17 -31.60 -1.18
CA PHE A 637 -12.17 -30.16 -0.98
C PHE A 637 -13.51 -29.64 -0.47
N LEU A 638 -14.63 -30.06 -1.10
CA LEU A 638 -15.97 -29.66 -0.67
C LEU A 638 -16.32 -30.17 0.72
N ASN A 639 -15.88 -31.38 1.09
CA ASN A 639 -16.03 -31.89 2.45
C ASN A 639 -15.28 -31.04 3.46
N SER A 640 -14.08 -30.56 3.13
CA SER A 640 -13.29 -29.68 4.00
C SER A 640 -13.93 -28.28 4.14
N LEU A 641 -14.43 -27.71 3.04
CA LEU A 641 -15.23 -26.47 3.06
C LEU A 641 -16.50 -26.64 3.93
N SER A 642 -17.18 -27.77 3.80
CA SER A 642 -18.36 -28.11 4.58
C SER A 642 -18.03 -28.19 6.08
N LYS A 643 -16.86 -28.72 6.47
CA LYS A 643 -16.37 -28.68 7.87
C LYS A 643 -16.05 -27.24 8.33
N MET A 644 -15.39 -26.44 7.50
CA MET A 644 -15.07 -25.05 7.80
C MET A 644 -16.32 -24.21 8.07
N LEU A 645 -17.34 -24.32 7.22
CA LEU A 645 -18.63 -23.63 7.43
C LEU A 645 -19.34 -24.10 8.70
N ASN A 646 -19.23 -25.39 9.05
CA ASN A 646 -19.74 -25.89 10.33
C ASN A 646 -19.02 -25.25 11.53
N LYS A 647 -17.68 -25.18 11.50
CA LYS A 647 -16.90 -24.50 12.55
C LYS A 647 -17.40 -23.06 12.73
N LEU A 648 -17.63 -22.33 11.63
CA LEU A 648 -18.16 -20.95 11.69
C LEU A 648 -19.59 -20.88 12.23
N LEU A 649 -20.45 -21.83 11.87
CA LEU A 649 -21.83 -21.92 12.39
C LEU A 649 -21.85 -22.17 13.90
N ASP A 650 -21.02 -23.10 14.38
CA ASP A 650 -20.92 -23.42 15.81
C ASP A 650 -20.50 -22.17 16.60
N VAL A 651 -19.47 -21.48 16.13
CA VAL A 651 -18.97 -20.25 16.78
C VAL A 651 -19.98 -19.10 16.68
N ALA A 652 -20.69 -18.95 15.55
CA ALA A 652 -21.75 -17.95 15.38
C ALA A 652 -22.98 -18.20 16.28
N SER A 653 -23.17 -19.45 16.73
CA SER A 653 -24.28 -19.84 17.61
C SER A 653 -23.96 -19.70 19.10
N MET A 654 -22.68 -19.60 19.46
CA MET A 654 -22.22 -19.40 20.84
C MET A 654 -22.28 -17.92 21.22
N ASP A 655 -22.45 -17.61 22.51
CA ASP A 655 -22.44 -16.22 23.01
C ASP A 655 -21.01 -15.64 23.11
N SER A 656 -20.00 -16.50 23.10
CA SER A 656 -18.58 -16.17 23.10
C SER A 656 -17.84 -17.08 22.12
N PRO A 657 -16.97 -16.57 21.23
CA PRO A 657 -16.54 -15.16 21.05
C PRO A 657 -17.60 -14.22 20.45
N ARG A 658 -17.46 -12.92 20.70
CA ARG A 658 -18.35 -11.89 20.16
C ARG A 658 -18.09 -11.71 18.66
N CYS A 659 -19.09 -11.97 17.83
CA CYS A 659 -19.05 -11.82 16.39
C CYS A 659 -19.24 -10.35 15.98
N VAL A 660 -18.45 -9.89 15.01
CA VAL A 660 -18.51 -8.53 14.47
C VAL A 660 -18.45 -8.55 12.95
N MET A 661 -19.08 -7.57 12.29
CA MET A 661 -19.02 -7.47 10.84
C MET A 661 -17.62 -7.11 10.32
N SER A 662 -16.91 -6.24 11.04
CA SER A 662 -15.54 -5.81 10.69
C SER A 662 -14.76 -5.37 11.93
N LEU A 663 -13.46 -5.71 11.99
CA LEU A 663 -12.56 -5.23 13.04
C LEU A 663 -12.43 -3.70 13.06
N ALA A 664 -12.59 -3.02 11.91
CA ALA A 664 -12.46 -1.56 11.81
C ALA A 664 -13.69 -0.83 12.38
N SER A 665 -14.88 -1.39 12.18
CA SER A 665 -16.15 -0.81 12.65
C SER A 665 -16.24 -0.75 14.18
N CYS A 666 -15.65 -1.72 14.88
CA CYS A 666 -15.62 -1.74 16.34
C CYS A 666 -14.72 -0.64 16.93
N ARG A 667 -13.59 -0.33 16.28
CA ARG A 667 -12.69 0.77 16.70
C ARG A 667 -13.36 2.14 16.55
N ALA A 668 -14.17 2.34 15.50
CA ALA A 668 -14.90 3.58 15.28
C ALA A 668 -16.02 3.79 16.34
N GLN A 669 -16.73 2.73 16.72
CA GLN A 669 -17.76 2.80 17.76
C GLN A 669 -17.17 3.09 19.16
N ALA A 670 -15.99 2.55 19.48
CA ALA A 670 -15.27 2.85 20.72
C ALA A 670 -14.81 4.32 20.79
N ALA A 671 -14.36 4.89 19.68
CA ALA A 671 -13.98 6.32 19.61
C ALA A 671 -15.17 7.28 19.72
N THR A 672 -16.37 6.86 19.29
CA THR A 672 -17.61 7.62 19.46
C THR A 672 -18.25 7.44 20.84
N ALA A 673 -17.94 6.37 21.57
CA ALA A 673 -18.42 6.17 22.94
C ALA A 673 -17.75 7.12 23.95
N SER A 674 -16.56 7.65 23.62
CA SER A 674 -15.89 8.72 24.38
C SER A 674 -16.43 10.13 24.13
N SER A 675 -17.42 10.29 23.26
CA SER A 675 -18.06 11.58 22.96
C SER A 675 -19.58 11.40 22.91
N SER A 676 -20.19 11.49 24.08
CA SER A 676 -21.65 11.57 24.24
C SER A 676 -22.19 12.79 23.49
N ASN A 677 -22.72 12.58 22.28
CA ASN A 677 -23.81 13.34 21.67
C ASN A 677 -24.38 12.56 20.48
N LEU A 678 -25.57 12.00 20.68
CA LEU A 678 -26.38 11.35 19.65
C LEU A 678 -26.90 12.40 18.66
N VAL A 679 -26.33 12.42 17.45
CA VAL A 679 -27.00 12.96 16.26
C VAL A 679 -26.89 11.93 15.14
N VAL A 680 -28.02 11.29 14.83
CA VAL A 680 -28.16 10.42 13.65
C VAL A 680 -28.36 11.32 12.43
N THR A 681 -27.33 11.44 11.59
CA THR A 681 -27.49 11.94 10.21
C THR A 681 -27.27 10.81 9.21
N SER A 682 -28.30 10.55 8.42
CA SER A 682 -28.32 9.66 7.27
C SER A 682 -27.28 10.07 6.22
N ALA A 683 -26.35 9.19 5.87
CA ALA A 683 -25.48 9.33 4.70
C ALA A 683 -25.64 8.12 3.77
N SER A 684 -26.09 8.38 2.56
CA SER A 684 -26.21 7.44 1.44
C SER A 684 -24.82 7.09 0.87
N PRO A 685 -24.53 5.84 0.48
CA PRO A 685 -23.45 5.55 -0.46
C PRO A 685 -24.03 5.45 -1.88
N ILE A 686 -23.28 5.93 -2.87
CA ILE A 686 -23.19 5.49 -4.28
C ILE A 686 -22.58 6.67 -5.06
N ARG A 687 -21.32 6.52 -5.45
CA ARG A 687 -20.80 7.06 -6.71
C ARG A 687 -19.59 6.21 -7.11
N GLU A 688 -19.85 5.35 -8.07
CA GLU A 688 -18.87 4.68 -8.92
C GLU A 688 -18.13 5.76 -9.73
N ASP A 689 -16.81 5.64 -9.85
CA ASP A 689 -16.05 6.23 -10.96
C ASP A 689 -14.93 5.26 -11.34
N GLU A 690 -15.13 4.61 -12.50
CA GLU A 690 -14.10 3.93 -13.27
C GLU A 690 -13.34 4.94 -14.16
N THR A 691 -12.20 4.48 -14.66
CA THR A 691 -11.44 4.97 -15.84
C THR A 691 -10.43 6.10 -15.66
N ILE A 692 -9.15 5.75 -15.51
CA ILE A 692 -8.03 6.27 -16.33
C ILE A 692 -7.00 5.14 -16.56
N MET A 693 -6.78 4.77 -17.84
CA MET A 693 -5.70 3.91 -18.31
C MET A 693 -4.33 4.62 -18.32
N GLY A 694 -3.27 3.85 -18.07
CA GLY A 694 -2.07 3.87 -18.93
C GLY A 694 -0.79 4.54 -18.40
N GLY A 695 0.16 3.71 -17.97
CA GLY A 695 1.60 3.93 -18.20
C GLY A 695 2.32 4.98 -17.36
N ASN A 696 2.50 4.72 -16.06
CA ASN A 696 3.53 5.40 -15.27
C ASN A 696 4.57 4.38 -14.79
N ALA A 697 5.70 4.31 -15.50
CA ALA A 697 6.94 3.71 -15.00
C ALA A 697 7.65 4.67 -14.02
N SER A 698 6.90 5.20 -13.04
CA SER A 698 7.45 5.74 -11.80
C SER A 698 7.41 4.61 -10.79
N SER A 699 8.51 4.36 -10.09
CA SER A 699 8.66 3.26 -9.12
C SER A 699 7.45 3.12 -8.18
N ASP A 700 6.51 2.25 -8.57
CA ASP A 700 5.49 1.65 -7.70
C ASP A 700 6.16 0.59 -6.78
N ASP A 701 7.44 0.77 -6.45
CA ASP A 701 8.13 0.11 -5.33
C ASP A 701 7.69 0.76 -4.00
N ASP A 702 6.39 1.08 -3.85
CA ASP A 702 5.72 0.81 -2.58
C ASP A 702 5.69 -0.73 -2.46
N ASP A 703 6.87 -1.30 -2.21
CA ASP A 703 6.99 -2.52 -1.41
C ASP A 703 6.39 -2.11 -0.05
N ASP A 704 5.06 -2.18 0.01
CA ASP A 704 4.26 -2.34 1.22
C ASP A 704 4.78 -3.64 1.83
N ASP A 705 5.82 -3.48 2.63
CA ASP A 705 6.59 -4.58 3.18
C ASP A 705 5.66 -5.39 4.10
N PRO A 706 5.45 -6.69 3.85
CA PRO A 706 4.64 -7.54 4.71
C PRO A 706 5.13 -7.53 6.18
N THR A 707 6.35 -7.06 6.47
CA THR A 707 6.85 -6.80 7.83
C THR A 707 6.00 -5.76 8.60
N SER A 708 5.40 -4.78 7.92
CA SER A 708 4.48 -3.82 8.55
C SER A 708 3.18 -4.47 9.03
N ALA A 709 2.75 -5.53 8.35
CA ALA A 709 1.61 -6.34 8.75
C ALA A 709 1.94 -7.23 9.96
N VAL A 710 3.16 -7.78 9.98
CA VAL A 710 3.69 -8.57 11.10
C VAL A 710 3.84 -7.71 12.36
N ALA A 711 4.40 -6.50 12.26
CA ALA A 711 4.62 -5.61 13.41
C ALA A 711 3.30 -5.17 14.08
N ASN A 712 2.27 -4.85 13.29
CA ASN A 712 0.93 -4.53 13.81
C ASN A 712 0.21 -5.74 14.42
N MET A 713 0.60 -6.95 14.02
CA MET A 713 0.01 -8.19 14.51
C MET A 713 0.67 -8.68 15.81
N GLU A 714 1.98 -8.52 15.92
CA GLU A 714 2.72 -8.84 17.16
C GLU A 714 2.23 -8.00 18.34
N GLU A 715 1.88 -6.73 18.14
CA GLU A 715 1.26 -5.90 19.20
C GLU A 715 -0.09 -6.46 19.70
N MET A 716 -0.86 -7.15 18.84
CA MET A 716 -2.18 -7.71 19.18
C MET A 716 -2.14 -9.10 19.83
N HIS A 717 -1.02 -9.84 19.71
CA HIS A 717 -0.88 -11.21 20.25
C HIS A 717 -0.12 -11.30 21.60
N THR A 718 0.27 -10.16 22.20
CA THR A 718 1.18 -10.13 23.38
C THR A 718 0.62 -10.67 24.70
N ASN A 719 -0.55 -11.32 24.75
CA ASN A 719 -1.22 -11.66 26.01
C ASN A 719 -1.65 -13.13 26.21
N GLU A 720 -1.00 -14.12 25.61
CA GLU A 720 -1.29 -15.54 25.93
C GLU A 720 -0.03 -16.36 26.26
N ASN A 721 0.08 -16.75 27.53
CA ASN A 721 0.91 -17.85 28.01
C ASN A 721 0.03 -19.10 28.10
N GLU A 722 0.12 -20.08 27.19
CA GLU A 722 -0.30 -21.47 27.47
C GLU A 722 0.20 -22.51 26.44
N SER A 723 1.00 -23.48 26.93
CA SER A 723 1.34 -24.85 26.44
C SER A 723 1.75 -25.16 24.97
N PRO A 724 2.69 -26.12 24.74
CA PRO A 724 3.28 -26.36 23.42
C PRO A 724 2.44 -27.35 22.59
N GLN A 725 1.39 -26.87 21.92
CA GLN A 725 1.03 -27.40 20.61
C GLN A 725 1.83 -26.63 19.55
N LEU A 726 2.15 -27.24 18.40
CA LEU A 726 2.70 -26.48 17.25
C LEU A 726 1.63 -25.49 16.78
N ASP A 727 1.53 -24.35 17.45
CA ASP A 727 0.60 -23.30 17.08
C ASP A 727 1.17 -22.61 15.84
N LEU A 728 0.56 -22.90 14.69
CA LEU A 728 0.87 -22.28 13.39
C LEU A 728 0.32 -20.84 13.31
N GLY A 729 -0.19 -20.31 14.43
CA GLY A 729 -0.77 -18.97 14.54
C GLY A 729 -2.07 -18.81 13.76
N LEU A 730 -2.80 -19.91 13.56
CA LEU A 730 -4.07 -19.99 12.83
C LEU A 730 -5.27 -19.73 13.75
N SER A 731 -5.21 -18.63 14.52
CA SER A 731 -6.29 -18.25 15.43
C SER A 731 -7.51 -17.74 14.65
N LEU A 732 -8.69 -18.22 15.02
CA LEU A 732 -9.98 -17.80 14.43
C LEU A 732 -10.45 -16.43 14.97
N SER A 733 -10.14 -16.13 16.24
CA SER A 733 -10.53 -14.91 16.97
C SER A 733 -9.33 -14.12 17.47
N ILE A 734 -9.54 -12.84 17.77
CA ILE A 734 -8.55 -11.93 18.36
C ILE A 734 -9.03 -11.51 19.74
N VAL A 735 -8.14 -11.46 20.74
CA VAL A 735 -8.46 -10.89 22.04
C VAL A 735 -8.27 -9.37 22.02
N CYS A 736 -9.34 -8.61 22.20
CA CYS A 736 -9.25 -7.17 22.48
C CYS A 736 -9.81 -6.91 23.88
N ASP A 737 -9.06 -6.19 24.71
CA ASP A 737 -9.46 -5.82 26.07
C ASP A 737 -9.96 -7.01 26.93
N GLY A 738 -9.32 -8.18 26.76
CA GLY A 738 -9.66 -9.40 27.49
C GLY A 738 -10.88 -10.17 26.97
N ASN A 739 -11.54 -9.70 25.90
CA ASN A 739 -12.68 -10.39 25.28
C ASN A 739 -12.34 -10.91 23.87
N PRO A 740 -12.64 -12.18 23.54
CA PRO A 740 -12.38 -12.71 22.22
C PRO A 740 -13.41 -12.20 21.21
N LEU A 741 -12.92 -11.56 20.15
CA LEU A 741 -13.68 -11.01 19.03
C LEU A 741 -13.46 -11.83 17.76
N LEU A 742 -14.54 -12.09 17.04
CA LEU A 742 -14.55 -12.83 15.79
C LEU A 742 -15.00 -11.93 14.63
N PRO A 743 -14.15 -11.64 13.62
CA PRO A 743 -14.54 -10.87 12.44
C PRO A 743 -15.35 -11.70 11.43
N LEU A 744 -16.48 -12.25 11.89
CA LEU A 744 -17.32 -13.17 11.13
C LEU A 744 -17.80 -12.58 9.80
N GLY A 745 -18.19 -11.30 9.77
CA GLY A 745 -18.65 -10.66 8.54
C GLY A 745 -17.60 -10.66 7.43
N GLU A 746 -16.34 -10.50 7.78
CA GLU A 746 -15.21 -10.50 6.84
C GLU A 746 -14.90 -11.90 6.32
N TYR A 747 -14.93 -12.91 7.20
CA TYR A 747 -14.84 -14.30 6.77
C TYR A 747 -15.97 -14.65 5.81
N LEU A 748 -17.22 -14.28 6.12
CA LEU A 748 -18.38 -14.59 5.27
C LEU A 748 -18.29 -13.91 3.91
N LEU A 749 -17.94 -12.63 3.85
CA LEU A 749 -17.77 -11.92 2.58
C LEU A 749 -16.70 -12.57 1.70
N ASN A 750 -15.55 -12.90 2.30
CA ASN A 750 -14.44 -13.52 1.60
C ASN A 750 -14.79 -14.94 1.10
N ILE A 751 -15.37 -15.77 1.96
CA ILE A 751 -15.86 -17.11 1.60
C ILE A 751 -16.95 -17.04 0.54
N GLY A 752 -17.90 -16.13 0.68
CA GLY A 752 -18.98 -15.94 -0.28
C GLY A 752 -18.45 -15.59 -1.66
N LYS A 753 -17.45 -14.69 -1.74
CA LYS A 753 -16.87 -14.28 -3.02
C LYS A 753 -16.04 -15.39 -3.65
N PHE A 754 -15.25 -16.09 -2.84
CA PHE A 754 -14.48 -17.26 -3.26
C PHE A 754 -15.36 -18.39 -3.81
N LEU A 755 -16.46 -18.74 -3.11
CA LEU A 755 -17.37 -19.79 -3.53
C LEU A 755 -18.20 -19.40 -4.75
N GLU A 756 -18.61 -18.13 -4.86
CA GLU A 756 -19.28 -17.61 -6.04
C GLU A 756 -18.40 -17.82 -7.28
N THR A 757 -17.13 -17.44 -7.22
CA THR A 757 -16.23 -17.54 -8.38
C THR A 757 -15.84 -18.98 -8.68
N LEU A 758 -15.57 -19.79 -7.66
CA LEU A 758 -15.28 -21.22 -7.79
C LEU A 758 -16.39 -21.95 -8.57
N LEU A 759 -17.66 -21.62 -8.32
CA LEU A 759 -18.81 -22.30 -8.93
C LEU A 759 -19.21 -21.68 -10.28
N THR A 760 -19.17 -20.35 -10.41
CA THR A 760 -19.75 -19.66 -11.57
C THR A 760 -18.80 -19.48 -12.74
N HIS A 761 -17.48 -19.46 -12.52
CA HIS A 761 -16.50 -19.17 -13.56
C HIS A 761 -16.50 -20.22 -14.69
N ASN A 762 -16.69 -21.50 -14.35
CA ASN A 762 -16.81 -22.59 -15.33
C ASN A 762 -18.00 -23.49 -14.98
N ALA A 763 -19.20 -22.99 -15.26
CA ALA A 763 -20.48 -23.62 -14.97
C ALA A 763 -20.57 -25.09 -15.44
N SER A 764 -20.62 -26.05 -14.50
CA SER A 764 -20.92 -27.46 -14.81
C SER A 764 -22.05 -28.02 -13.92
N PRO A 765 -22.96 -28.85 -14.48
CA PRO A 765 -24.05 -29.45 -13.71
C PRO A 765 -23.54 -30.45 -12.65
N GLU A 766 -22.47 -31.20 -12.97
CA GLU A 766 -21.85 -32.13 -12.03
C GLU A 766 -21.28 -31.41 -10.80
N GLN A 767 -20.68 -30.23 -10.99
CA GLN A 767 -20.20 -29.41 -9.88
C GLN A 767 -21.34 -28.96 -8.97
N ALA A 768 -22.46 -28.55 -9.56
CA ALA A 768 -23.63 -28.12 -8.81
C ALA A 768 -24.24 -29.28 -8.00
N ASP A 769 -24.33 -30.47 -8.59
CA ASP A 769 -24.86 -31.67 -7.92
C ASP A 769 -23.96 -32.12 -6.74
N ILE A 770 -22.64 -32.18 -6.92
CA ILE A 770 -21.69 -32.53 -5.84
C ILE A 770 -21.74 -31.48 -4.71
N PHE A 771 -21.83 -30.19 -5.07
CA PHE A 771 -21.97 -29.12 -4.08
C PHE A 771 -23.25 -29.26 -3.25
N MET A 772 -24.38 -29.62 -3.87
CA MET A 772 -25.62 -29.90 -3.16
C MET A 772 -25.49 -31.12 -2.23
N GLN A 773 -24.88 -32.22 -2.71
CA GLN A 773 -24.69 -33.44 -1.92
C GLN A 773 -23.78 -33.24 -0.71
N SER A 774 -22.82 -32.32 -0.78
CA SER A 774 -21.89 -32.01 0.32
C SER A 774 -22.55 -31.29 1.52
N GLY A 775 -23.80 -30.84 1.39
CA GLY A 775 -24.53 -30.07 2.41
C GLY A 775 -24.02 -28.63 2.59
N THR A 776 -23.05 -28.18 1.79
CA THR A 776 -22.44 -26.84 1.88
C THR A 776 -23.46 -25.73 1.61
N ALA A 777 -24.41 -25.97 0.68
CA ALA A 777 -25.47 -25.01 0.36
C ALA A 777 -26.39 -24.69 1.55
N ASP A 778 -26.79 -25.71 2.33
CA ASP A 778 -27.65 -25.51 3.51
C ASP A 778 -26.91 -24.76 4.63
N LYS A 779 -25.60 -25.01 4.78
CA LYS A 779 -24.75 -24.29 5.74
C LYS A 779 -24.58 -22.82 5.38
N LEU A 780 -24.39 -22.51 4.10
CA LEU A 780 -24.35 -21.12 3.62
C LEU A 780 -25.68 -20.39 3.88
N LEU A 781 -26.82 -21.04 3.63
CA LEU A 781 -28.12 -20.46 3.96
C LEU A 781 -28.27 -20.24 5.47
N SER A 782 -27.75 -21.15 6.30
CA SER A 782 -27.78 -20.99 7.76
C SER A 782 -26.93 -19.79 8.22
N LEU A 783 -25.79 -19.53 7.58
CA LEU A 783 -24.92 -18.39 7.87
C LEU A 783 -25.48 -17.03 7.42
N LEU A 784 -26.55 -16.99 6.61
CA LEU A 784 -27.27 -15.74 6.32
C LEU A 784 -28.00 -15.19 7.56
N PHE A 785 -28.11 -16.00 8.61
CA PHE A 785 -28.69 -15.62 9.88
C PHE A 785 -27.67 -15.79 10.99
N VAL A 786 -27.19 -14.66 11.51
CA VAL A 786 -26.34 -14.61 12.70
C VAL A 786 -26.98 -13.66 13.70
N ARG A 787 -27.38 -14.17 14.87
CA ARG A 787 -28.16 -13.42 15.86
C ARG A 787 -27.37 -12.26 16.48
N GLN A 788 -26.04 -12.33 16.50
CA GLN A 788 -25.17 -11.29 17.03
C GLN A 788 -25.00 -10.07 16.09
N ILE A 789 -25.09 -10.26 14.77
CA ILE A 789 -24.88 -9.20 13.75
C ILE A 789 -25.96 -9.18 12.64
N PRO A 790 -27.26 -9.31 12.95
CA PRO A 790 -28.29 -9.58 11.95
C PRO A 790 -28.51 -8.41 10.97
N LEU A 791 -28.50 -7.17 11.48
CA LEU A 791 -28.72 -5.97 10.67
C LEU A 791 -27.53 -5.71 9.73
N GLU A 792 -26.32 -5.71 10.28
CA GLU A 792 -25.07 -5.48 9.54
C GLU A 792 -24.90 -6.52 8.42
N LEU A 793 -25.17 -7.79 8.72
CA LEU A 793 -25.10 -8.87 7.74
C LEU A 793 -26.14 -8.72 6.64
N SER A 794 -27.39 -8.36 6.99
CA SER A 794 -28.47 -8.17 6.01
C SER A 794 -28.23 -7.02 5.02
N GLN A 795 -27.46 -6.00 5.43
CA GLN A 795 -27.08 -4.85 4.61
C GLN A 795 -25.77 -5.06 3.83
N SER A 796 -25.05 -6.15 4.11
CA SER A 796 -23.77 -6.46 3.46
C SER A 796 -23.96 -7.05 2.05
N LEU A 797 -22.84 -7.25 1.34
CA LEU A 797 -22.83 -7.95 0.04
C LEU A 797 -23.03 -9.47 0.17
N PHE A 798 -22.89 -10.06 1.37
CA PHE A 798 -22.92 -11.51 1.55
C PHE A 798 -24.24 -12.16 1.09
N PRO A 799 -25.43 -11.64 1.45
CA PRO A 799 -26.70 -12.12 0.91
C PRO A 799 -26.77 -12.13 -0.62
N GLN A 800 -26.19 -11.13 -1.29
CA GLN A 800 -26.16 -11.05 -2.75
C GLN A 800 -25.26 -12.14 -3.36
N LEU A 801 -24.10 -12.40 -2.75
CA LEU A 801 -23.19 -13.47 -3.17
C LEU A 801 -23.87 -14.84 -3.03
N VAL A 802 -24.52 -15.12 -1.89
CA VAL A 802 -25.28 -16.36 -1.69
C VAL A 802 -26.45 -16.46 -2.66
N THR A 803 -27.15 -15.35 -2.97
CA THR A 803 -28.21 -15.33 -3.98
C THR A 803 -27.70 -15.77 -5.34
N ASN A 804 -26.52 -15.29 -5.76
CA ASN A 804 -25.91 -15.67 -7.02
C ASN A 804 -25.53 -17.16 -7.06
N ILE A 805 -24.95 -17.68 -5.96
CA ILE A 805 -24.65 -19.11 -5.80
C ILE A 805 -25.92 -19.96 -5.89
N MET A 806 -26.99 -19.60 -5.15
CA MET A 806 -28.25 -20.35 -5.18
C MET A 806 -28.92 -20.31 -6.56
N ARG A 807 -28.85 -19.16 -7.26
CA ARG A 807 -29.34 -19.03 -8.62
C ARG A 807 -28.59 -19.96 -9.57
N PHE A 808 -27.27 -20.01 -9.45
CA PHE A 808 -26.43 -20.92 -10.22
C PHE A 808 -26.80 -22.40 -9.95
N LEU A 809 -26.88 -22.79 -8.68
CA LEU A 809 -27.26 -24.16 -8.30
C LEU A 809 -28.64 -24.52 -8.87
N PHE A 810 -29.64 -23.65 -8.74
CA PHE A 810 -30.98 -23.89 -9.26
C PHE A 810 -31.05 -24.00 -10.80
N GLN A 811 -30.17 -23.30 -11.53
CA GLN A 811 -30.12 -23.38 -12.99
C GLN A 811 -29.48 -24.66 -13.51
N HIS A 812 -28.55 -25.22 -12.74
CA HIS A 812 -27.68 -26.33 -13.17
C HIS A 812 -28.01 -27.68 -12.52
N THR A 813 -28.72 -27.69 -11.39
CA THR A 813 -29.26 -28.91 -10.76
C THR A 813 -30.61 -29.28 -11.37
N ARG A 814 -30.92 -30.58 -11.44
CA ARG A 814 -32.18 -31.09 -12.02
C ARG A 814 -33.35 -31.18 -11.03
N SER A 815 -33.17 -30.78 -9.77
CA SER A 815 -34.15 -30.94 -8.69
C SER A 815 -34.71 -29.60 -8.20
N SER A 816 -35.93 -29.61 -7.64
CA SER A 816 -36.55 -28.44 -7.00
C SER A 816 -35.97 -28.13 -5.61
N ASP A 817 -35.02 -28.95 -5.15
CA ASP A 817 -34.50 -28.98 -3.78
C ASP A 817 -33.97 -27.61 -3.31
N VAL A 818 -33.38 -26.81 -4.20
CA VAL A 818 -32.86 -25.47 -3.86
C VAL A 818 -33.99 -24.52 -3.46
N MET A 819 -35.09 -24.51 -4.22
CA MET A 819 -36.26 -23.68 -3.91
C MET A 819 -36.93 -24.13 -2.62
N ASP A 820 -37.10 -25.45 -2.46
CA ASP A 820 -37.70 -26.05 -1.27
C ASP A 820 -36.85 -25.76 -0.01
N MET A 821 -35.53 -25.83 -0.11
CA MET A 821 -34.60 -25.51 0.98
C MET A 821 -34.70 -24.05 1.43
N VAL A 822 -34.69 -23.10 0.49
CA VAL A 822 -34.85 -21.66 0.79
C VAL A 822 -36.24 -21.37 1.38
N ALA A 823 -37.28 -21.98 0.79
CA ALA A 823 -38.67 -21.83 1.22
C ALA A 823 -38.90 -22.34 2.65
N ASN A 824 -38.35 -23.52 2.98
CA ASN A 824 -38.46 -24.10 4.31
C ASN A 824 -37.78 -23.23 5.38
N ARG A 825 -36.62 -22.65 5.07
CA ARG A 825 -35.93 -21.70 5.96
C ARG A 825 -36.75 -20.43 6.17
N LEU A 826 -37.27 -19.83 5.10
CA LEU A 826 -38.14 -18.65 5.20
C LEU A 826 -39.40 -18.93 6.01
N ASN A 827 -40.06 -20.07 5.76
CA ASN A 827 -41.26 -20.47 6.50
C ASN A 827 -40.97 -20.62 8.00
N LYS A 828 -39.83 -21.21 8.36
CA LYS A 828 -39.39 -21.33 9.76
C LYS A 828 -39.29 -19.96 10.43
N PHE A 829 -38.58 -18.99 9.85
CA PHE A 829 -38.45 -17.65 10.44
C PHE A 829 -39.78 -16.90 10.53
N CYS A 830 -40.66 -17.06 9.53
CA CYS A 830 -42.02 -16.53 9.60
C CYS A 830 -42.80 -17.13 10.78
N LEU A 831 -42.73 -18.44 11.01
CA LEU A 831 -43.39 -19.11 12.13
C LEU A 831 -42.76 -18.76 13.49
N ASP A 832 -41.43 -18.62 13.57
CA ASP A 832 -40.72 -18.21 14.79
C ASP A 832 -41.08 -16.77 15.19
N MET A 833 -41.24 -15.87 14.23
CA MET A 833 -41.77 -14.52 14.47
C MET A 833 -43.23 -14.57 14.97
N LEU A 834 -44.07 -15.37 14.34
CA LEU A 834 -45.50 -15.46 14.70
C LEU A 834 -45.73 -16.13 16.06
N SER A 835 -44.95 -17.16 16.40
CA SER A 835 -45.01 -17.81 17.72
C SER A 835 -44.56 -16.86 18.83
N SER A 836 -43.57 -16.00 18.57
CA SER A 836 -43.18 -14.93 19.50
C SER A 836 -44.30 -13.92 19.75
N CYS A 837 -45.24 -13.74 18.80
CA CYS A 837 -46.40 -12.86 18.95
C CYS A 837 -47.58 -13.53 19.67
N ASN A 838 -47.72 -14.86 19.60
CA ASN A 838 -48.88 -15.60 20.12
C ASN A 838 -48.76 -16.02 21.60
N THR A 839 -47.62 -15.79 22.25
CA THR A 839 -47.30 -16.36 23.58
C THR A 839 -47.75 -15.53 24.78
N ASN A 840 -48.30 -14.31 24.62
CA ASN A 840 -48.60 -13.43 25.77
C ASN A 840 -49.98 -12.75 25.69
N GLU A 841 -50.81 -12.98 26.72
CA GLU A 841 -52.19 -12.46 26.88
C GLU A 841 -52.28 -11.03 27.49
N ASP A 842 -51.17 -10.32 27.67
CA ASP A 842 -51.18 -8.97 28.25
C ASP A 842 -51.62 -7.92 27.22
N SER A 843 -52.94 -7.72 27.16
CA SER A 843 -53.68 -6.74 26.34
C SER A 843 -53.36 -5.25 26.59
N SER A 844 -52.36 -4.92 27.42
CA SER A 844 -52.07 -3.54 27.85
C SER A 844 -50.97 -2.83 27.04
N LYS A 845 -50.29 -3.51 26.09
CA LYS A 845 -49.22 -2.93 25.27
C LYS A 845 -49.53 -3.00 23.77
N LEU A 846 -49.31 -1.89 23.06
CA LEU A 846 -49.68 -1.70 21.64
C LEU A 846 -48.74 -2.37 20.62
N SER A 847 -47.48 -2.65 21.00
CA SER A 847 -46.50 -3.35 20.13
C SER A 847 -46.47 -4.84 20.48
N LEU A 848 -46.66 -5.68 19.46
CA LEU A 848 -46.58 -7.14 19.46
C LEU A 848 -45.13 -7.64 19.51
N LEU A 849 -44.15 -6.84 19.03
CA LEU A 849 -42.72 -7.23 19.00
C LEU A 849 -41.90 -6.71 20.18
N ALA A 850 -42.29 -5.62 20.84
CA ALA A 850 -41.55 -5.01 21.96
C ALA A 850 -41.52 -5.84 23.26
N MET A 851 -42.26 -6.95 23.31
CA MET A 851 -42.33 -7.86 24.49
C MET A 851 -41.49 -9.13 24.34
N SER A 852 -41.01 -9.42 23.13
CA SER A 852 -39.92 -10.40 22.87
C SER A 852 -38.57 -9.68 22.99
N SER A 853 -37.49 -10.36 23.39
CA SER A 853 -36.13 -9.78 23.36
C SER A 853 -35.92 -9.05 22.02
N SER A 854 -35.72 -7.73 22.03
CA SER A 854 -35.70 -6.87 20.82
C SER A 854 -34.83 -7.43 19.70
N ASP A 855 -33.75 -8.11 20.10
CA ASP A 855 -32.71 -8.61 19.23
C ASP A 855 -33.14 -9.86 18.45
N THR A 856 -34.01 -10.72 19.01
CA THR A 856 -34.55 -11.89 18.27
C THR A 856 -35.49 -11.49 17.17
N SER A 857 -36.38 -10.56 17.47
CA SER A 857 -37.39 -10.09 16.54
C SER A 857 -36.75 -9.30 15.40
N LEU A 858 -35.77 -8.46 15.71
CA LEU A 858 -34.96 -7.80 14.68
C LEU A 858 -34.22 -8.82 13.79
N ALA A 859 -33.59 -9.83 14.39
CA ALA A 859 -32.88 -10.86 13.65
C ALA A 859 -33.81 -11.65 12.71
N ASN A 860 -35.01 -12.01 13.17
CA ASN A 860 -36.01 -12.70 12.36
C ASN A 860 -36.52 -11.83 11.20
N ILE A 861 -36.73 -10.52 11.41
CA ILE A 861 -37.12 -9.59 10.33
C ILE A 861 -36.02 -9.50 9.27
N CYS A 862 -34.76 -9.33 9.68
CA CYS A 862 -33.61 -9.31 8.78
C CYS A 862 -33.50 -10.62 7.98
N ALA A 863 -33.67 -11.77 8.62
CA ALA A 863 -33.67 -13.07 7.95
C ALA A 863 -34.79 -13.17 6.89
N ILE A 864 -36.03 -12.85 7.27
CA ILE A 864 -37.18 -12.86 6.36
C ILE A 864 -36.93 -11.97 5.15
N SER A 865 -36.37 -10.77 5.34
CA SER A 865 -36.02 -9.86 4.24
C SER A 865 -35.02 -10.49 3.27
N VAL A 866 -33.92 -11.06 3.80
CA VAL A 866 -32.86 -11.70 3.01
C VAL A 866 -33.40 -12.91 2.23
N PHE A 867 -34.11 -13.83 2.89
CA PHE A 867 -34.65 -15.03 2.24
C PHE A 867 -35.76 -14.70 1.23
N CYS A 868 -36.58 -13.66 1.48
CA CYS A 868 -37.52 -13.15 0.48
C CYS A 868 -36.81 -12.64 -0.77
N SER A 869 -35.69 -11.93 -0.61
CA SER A 869 -34.88 -11.44 -1.74
C SER A 869 -34.31 -12.59 -2.56
N ILE A 870 -33.75 -13.61 -1.90
CA ILE A 870 -33.22 -14.83 -2.56
C ILE A 870 -34.32 -15.54 -3.33
N LEU A 871 -35.43 -15.86 -2.66
CA LEU A 871 -36.56 -16.59 -3.27
C LEU A 871 -37.19 -15.80 -4.43
N GLY A 872 -37.28 -14.48 -4.28
CA GLY A 872 -37.70 -13.56 -5.34
C GLY A 872 -36.75 -13.61 -6.54
N SER A 873 -35.44 -13.60 -6.30
CA SER A 873 -34.45 -13.73 -7.36
C SER A 873 -34.51 -15.09 -8.06
N LEU A 874 -34.71 -16.19 -7.34
CA LEU A 874 -34.85 -17.52 -7.93
C LEU A 874 -36.12 -17.59 -8.78
N SER A 875 -37.23 -17.06 -8.27
CA SER A 875 -38.51 -17.03 -9.00
C SER A 875 -38.44 -16.19 -10.28
N LYS A 876 -37.67 -15.08 -10.29
CA LYS A 876 -37.43 -14.27 -11.49
C LYS A 876 -36.72 -15.04 -12.60
N THR A 877 -36.01 -16.14 -12.31
CA THR A 877 -35.40 -16.97 -13.37
C THR A 877 -36.43 -17.63 -14.29
N ALA A 878 -37.71 -17.73 -13.87
CA ALA A 878 -38.81 -18.13 -14.74
C ALA A 878 -39.05 -17.17 -15.92
N LEU A 879 -38.55 -15.93 -15.85
CA LEU A 879 -38.64 -14.96 -16.95
C LEU A 879 -37.61 -15.24 -18.05
N GLY A 880 -36.65 -16.16 -17.83
CA GLY A 880 -35.63 -16.54 -18.81
C GLY A 880 -36.15 -17.41 -19.95
N SER A 881 -35.27 -17.99 -20.76
CA SER A 881 -35.64 -18.83 -21.92
C SER A 881 -35.77 -20.32 -21.59
N ASN A 882 -35.24 -20.80 -20.45
CA ASN A 882 -35.20 -22.22 -20.10
C ASN A 882 -36.58 -22.76 -19.65
N THR A 883 -37.21 -23.58 -20.49
CA THR A 883 -38.54 -24.16 -20.26
C THR A 883 -38.61 -25.12 -19.06
N ALA A 884 -37.52 -25.83 -18.77
CA ALA A 884 -37.47 -26.77 -17.64
C ALA A 884 -37.51 -26.02 -16.30
N THR A 885 -36.70 -24.96 -16.18
CA THR A 885 -36.66 -24.08 -15.00
C THR A 885 -38.00 -23.39 -14.76
N LYS A 886 -38.67 -22.91 -15.84
CA LYS A 886 -40.03 -22.35 -15.75
C LYS A 886 -41.03 -23.34 -15.16
N THR A 887 -40.99 -24.57 -15.65
CA THR A 887 -41.93 -25.62 -15.22
C THR A 887 -41.68 -26.00 -13.77
N ALA A 888 -40.42 -26.06 -13.33
CA ALA A 888 -40.05 -26.31 -11.94
C ALA A 888 -40.54 -25.21 -10.99
N ILE A 889 -40.35 -23.93 -11.36
CA ILE A 889 -40.85 -22.78 -10.57
C ILE A 889 -42.37 -22.80 -10.48
N LEU A 890 -43.05 -23.05 -11.60
CA LEU A 890 -44.50 -23.12 -11.63
C LEU A 890 -45.02 -24.22 -10.70
N ARG A 891 -44.41 -25.42 -10.75
CA ARG A 891 -44.75 -26.54 -9.86
C ARG A 891 -44.54 -26.21 -8.39
N PHE A 892 -43.45 -25.55 -8.05
CA PHE A 892 -43.16 -25.11 -6.67
C PHE A 892 -44.26 -24.18 -6.16
N TRP A 893 -44.58 -23.13 -6.93
CA TRP A 893 -45.57 -22.13 -6.51
C TRP A 893 -47.01 -22.67 -6.49
N THR A 894 -47.34 -23.68 -7.31
CA THR A 894 -48.66 -24.33 -7.24
C THR A 894 -48.83 -25.25 -6.04
N ASN A 895 -47.74 -25.81 -5.50
CA ASN A 895 -47.78 -26.77 -4.40
C ASN A 895 -47.35 -26.11 -3.08
N GLU A 896 -46.07 -26.20 -2.71
CA GLU A 896 -45.57 -25.73 -1.40
C GLU A 896 -45.51 -24.20 -1.29
N GLY A 897 -45.33 -23.49 -2.41
CA GLY A 897 -45.31 -22.03 -2.41
C GLY A 897 -46.60 -21.39 -1.91
N CYS A 898 -47.76 -22.05 -2.08
CA CYS A 898 -49.04 -21.58 -1.53
C CYS A 898 -49.05 -21.53 0.00
N ARG A 899 -48.44 -22.53 0.67
CA ARG A 899 -48.35 -22.57 2.14
C ARG A 899 -47.40 -21.49 2.65
N LEU A 900 -46.24 -21.37 2.00
CA LEU A 900 -45.27 -20.32 2.31
C LEU A 900 -45.89 -18.93 2.19
N LEU A 901 -46.66 -18.68 1.12
CA LEU A 901 -47.33 -17.41 0.89
C LEU A 901 -48.31 -17.06 2.01
N ALA A 902 -49.01 -18.05 2.58
CA ALA A 902 -49.88 -17.83 3.73
C ALA A 902 -49.10 -17.37 4.98
N SER A 903 -47.99 -18.04 5.30
CA SER A 903 -47.10 -17.66 6.40
C SER A 903 -46.50 -16.26 6.20
N CYS A 904 -46.02 -15.96 4.99
CA CYS A 904 -45.47 -14.65 4.64
C CYS A 904 -46.52 -13.53 4.74
N ASN A 905 -47.76 -13.78 4.30
CA ASN A 905 -48.87 -12.82 4.44
C ASN A 905 -49.18 -12.52 5.91
N GLN A 906 -49.12 -13.54 6.77
CA GLN A 906 -49.34 -13.35 8.19
C GLN A 906 -48.21 -12.55 8.85
N ALA A 907 -46.95 -12.89 8.55
CA ALA A 907 -45.79 -12.12 9.00
C ALA A 907 -45.82 -10.66 8.50
N GLN A 908 -46.20 -10.45 7.23
CA GLN A 908 -46.35 -9.11 6.64
C GLN A 908 -47.38 -8.27 7.41
N ARG A 909 -48.53 -8.85 7.80
CA ARG A 909 -49.53 -8.13 8.60
C ARG A 909 -48.97 -7.66 9.94
N VAL A 910 -48.19 -8.51 10.61
CA VAL A 910 -47.51 -8.15 11.88
C VAL A 910 -46.52 -7.01 11.65
N VAL A 911 -45.65 -7.11 10.65
CA VAL A 911 -44.66 -6.06 10.34
C VAL A 911 -45.33 -4.74 9.96
N VAL A 912 -46.42 -4.77 9.18
CA VAL A 912 -47.19 -3.57 8.82
C VAL A 912 -47.85 -2.95 10.04
N TRP A 913 -48.41 -3.77 10.94
CA TRP A 913 -48.97 -3.30 12.21
C TRP A 913 -47.90 -2.61 13.06
N GLU A 914 -46.75 -3.24 13.26
CA GLU A 914 -45.63 -2.67 14.01
C GLU A 914 -45.11 -1.36 13.41
N CYS A 915 -45.01 -1.31 12.08
CA CYS A 915 -44.62 -0.08 11.38
C CYS A 915 -45.62 1.05 11.66
N ALA A 916 -46.93 0.77 11.64
CA ALA A 916 -47.95 1.75 11.98
C ALA A 916 -47.86 2.17 13.46
N VAL A 917 -47.65 1.23 14.39
CA VAL A 917 -47.47 1.51 15.82
C VAL A 917 -46.24 2.39 16.07
N LEU A 918 -45.09 2.07 15.45
CA LEU A 918 -43.86 2.86 15.54
C LEU A 918 -44.00 4.25 14.92
N GLN A 919 -44.73 4.38 13.81
CA GLN A 919 -45.03 5.68 13.19
C GLN A 919 -45.90 6.56 14.10
N VAL A 920 -46.92 5.97 14.72
CA VAL A 920 -47.77 6.67 15.70
C VAL A 920 -46.94 7.06 16.91
N PHE A 921 -46.12 6.15 17.45
CA PHE A 921 -45.23 6.41 18.59
C PHE A 921 -44.23 7.55 18.31
N ASN A 922 -43.58 7.54 17.14
CA ASN A 922 -42.70 8.62 16.71
C ASN A 922 -43.44 9.95 16.47
N ALA A 923 -44.69 9.93 16.01
CA ALA A 923 -45.50 11.12 15.86
C ALA A 923 -45.88 11.72 17.22
N THR A 924 -46.24 10.88 18.20
CA THR A 924 -46.48 11.31 19.60
C THR A 924 -45.20 11.82 20.28
N ASN A 925 -44.03 11.21 20.02
CA ASN A 925 -42.74 11.69 20.56
C ASN A 925 -42.27 12.99 19.88
N LYS A 926 -42.53 13.17 18.59
CA LYS A 926 -42.26 14.45 17.91
C LYS A 926 -43.19 15.58 18.41
N CYS A 927 -44.45 15.29 18.70
CA CYS A 927 -45.39 16.26 19.28
C CYS A 927 -45.02 16.66 20.73
N THR A 928 -44.47 15.72 21.52
CA THR A 928 -43.99 16.00 22.88
C THR A 928 -42.64 16.72 22.89
N ALA A 929 -41.73 16.42 21.95
CA ALA A 929 -40.48 17.16 21.78
C ALA A 929 -40.68 18.60 21.28
N SER A 930 -41.72 18.87 20.48
CA SER A 930 -42.05 20.24 20.03
C SER A 930 -42.76 21.11 21.06
N THR A 931 -43.10 20.57 22.24
CA THR A 931 -43.79 21.29 23.32
C THR A 931 -42.93 21.51 24.57
N GLN A 932 -41.63 21.14 24.52
CA GLN A 932 -40.65 21.47 25.57
C GLN A 932 -39.65 22.53 25.07
N THR A 933 -40.14 23.76 24.87
CA THR A 933 -39.35 24.96 25.11
C THR A 933 -40.09 25.78 26.15
N ASP A 934 -39.91 25.41 27.41
CA ASP A 934 -40.00 26.33 28.54
C ASP A 934 -39.25 25.69 29.72
N ASP A 935 -38.43 26.51 30.36
CA ASP A 935 -37.50 26.18 31.43
C ASP A 935 -38.18 25.47 32.62
N ILE A 936 -37.47 24.54 33.28
CA ILE A 936 -37.19 24.51 34.74
C ILE A 936 -36.60 23.14 35.16
N GLN A 937 -35.40 23.25 35.74
CA GLN A 937 -34.71 22.50 36.79
C GLN A 937 -35.06 21.02 37.11
N THR A 938 -33.96 20.26 37.18
CA THR A 938 -33.68 19.06 37.98
C THR A 938 -34.49 18.92 39.27
N ASP A 939 -35.13 17.76 39.49
CA ASP A 939 -34.71 16.81 40.54
C ASP A 939 -35.52 15.50 40.56
N GLU A 940 -34.76 14.44 40.85
CA GLU A 940 -35.05 13.20 41.58
C GLU A 940 -36.15 12.19 41.19
N GLN A 941 -35.72 10.93 41.38
CA GLN A 941 -36.40 9.64 41.25
C GLN A 941 -37.65 9.56 42.15
N ILE A 942 -38.65 8.76 41.74
CA ILE A 942 -39.27 7.68 42.54
C ILE A 942 -40.49 7.05 41.81
N GLU A 943 -40.39 5.72 41.70
CA GLU A 943 -41.39 4.65 41.77
C GLU A 943 -42.70 4.62 40.96
N GLU A 944 -42.91 3.42 40.42
CA GLU A 944 -44.13 2.84 39.89
C GLU A 944 -45.34 3.02 40.81
N THR A 945 -46.51 3.36 40.25
CA THR A 945 -47.79 2.69 40.62
C THR A 945 -48.92 3.02 39.63
N ASN A 946 -49.69 1.97 39.32
CA ASN A 946 -50.87 1.91 38.48
C ASN A 946 -51.98 2.92 38.82
N ILE A 947 -52.58 3.60 37.82
CA ILE A 947 -53.97 4.08 37.92
C ILE A 947 -54.77 3.86 36.61
N ILE A 948 -55.95 3.29 36.86
CA ILE A 948 -57.07 2.81 36.06
C ILE A 948 -57.75 3.86 35.14
N LEU A 949 -58.27 3.37 34.01
CA LEU A 949 -59.21 3.97 33.05
C LEU A 949 -60.27 4.93 33.61
N LYS A 950 -60.52 6.03 32.89
CA LYS A 950 -61.86 6.63 32.75
C LYS A 950 -62.21 6.92 31.29
N GLN A 951 -63.31 6.31 30.86
CA GLN A 951 -64.04 6.62 29.64
C GLN A 951 -64.62 8.04 29.69
N SER A 952 -64.57 8.76 28.57
CA SER A 952 -65.60 9.74 28.21
C SER A 952 -65.75 9.80 26.68
N SER A 953 -66.93 9.44 26.24
CA SER A 953 -67.47 9.58 24.89
C SER A 953 -67.92 11.03 24.61
N VAL A 954 -68.24 11.27 23.33
CA VAL A 954 -68.94 12.44 22.72
C VAL A 954 -67.98 13.56 22.29
N GLY A 955 -67.97 14.08 21.05
CA GLY A 955 -68.94 13.98 19.96
C GLY A 955 -68.39 14.46 18.60
N ALA A 956 -69.31 14.51 17.65
CA ALA A 956 -69.15 14.50 16.21
C ALA A 956 -68.63 15.80 15.54
N ASP A 957 -68.37 15.63 14.24
CA ASP A 957 -68.38 16.62 13.16
C ASP A 957 -67.15 17.52 12.95
N SER A 958 -66.27 17.08 12.05
CA SER A 958 -65.97 17.85 10.83
C SER A 958 -65.15 17.03 9.83
N VAL A 959 -65.81 16.53 8.79
CA VAL A 959 -65.18 16.11 7.53
C VAL A 959 -64.80 17.40 6.76
N PRO A 960 -63.62 17.46 6.12
CA PRO A 960 -63.67 17.53 4.65
C PRO A 960 -62.60 16.69 3.92
N GLN A 961 -63.11 15.95 2.96
CA GLN A 961 -62.62 15.80 1.58
C GLN A 961 -61.43 14.88 1.23
N ARG A 962 -61.80 13.92 0.37
CA ARG A 962 -60.98 13.13 -0.55
C ARG A 962 -60.03 13.99 -1.40
N THR A 963 -58.77 13.58 -1.46
CA THR A 963 -57.88 13.46 -2.64
C THR A 963 -56.84 12.42 -2.20
N GLY A 964 -56.41 11.39 -2.91
CA GLY A 964 -56.38 10.99 -4.30
C GLY A 964 -55.35 9.85 -4.34
N ARG A 965 -55.75 8.65 -4.77
CA ARG A 965 -54.85 7.49 -4.95
C ARG A 965 -53.75 7.81 -5.97
N PRO A 966 -52.53 7.27 -5.83
CA PRO A 966 -51.78 6.76 -6.97
C PRO A 966 -52.05 5.27 -7.14
N LYS A 967 -52.46 4.92 -8.36
CA LYS A 967 -52.64 3.55 -8.86
C LYS A 967 -51.30 2.99 -9.38
N TYR A 968 -51.30 1.66 -9.51
CA TYR A 968 -50.32 0.76 -10.17
C TYR A 968 -49.14 0.41 -9.26
N LEU A 969 -49.04 -0.77 -8.64
CA LEU A 969 -49.25 -2.15 -9.12
C LEU A 969 -48.48 -2.46 -10.40
#